data_AF-A0A8H6NT52-F1
#
_entry.id   AF-A0A8H6NT52-F1
#
_cell.length_a   1.000
_cell.length_b   1.000
_cell.length_c   1.000
_cell.angle_alpha   90.00
_cell.angle_beta   90.00
_cell.angle_gamma   90.00
#
_symmetry.space_group_name_H-M   'P 1'
#
loop_
_entity.id
_entity.type
_entity.pdbx_description
1 polymer ?
#
loop_
_entity_poly.entity_id
_entity_poly.type
_entity_poly.pdbx_seq_one_letter_code
_entity_poly.pdbx_strand_id
1 'polypeptide(L)'
;MLALRASVPRPALLGRPAGRAFYIGVVSFRRSIHTPSAQAKHHSAIKNIRNIGIIAHVDAGKTTTTERMLYYSGVTHRVGDVDAGNTVTDFLQLERERGITIQSAAITFNWPLPEDCPSGTVPKTINLIDTPGHQDFRFEVDRCLPVLDGAVCIIDSVKGVEAHTERVWASAQEHNIPRIVFVNKLDRDGASFRKSVLEIGTRLNGWPLVCQVPWWEGDQFVGVIDVVDRVGYRWKAEKQKTKYEFAELQEVLSGNPLLEEIETARERLIEGLADWDEAIMEWFAEDPSKITSQMLKDGVRRAIRSGDGNAIPVFAGASFRHIGVEPLMDAIVDYLPSPDERPQLEVRVGTAKHDLEKLLNEKAGKKTSHAQLSAVASVFKVFNHPKEGVLSFVRVYHGELHRNTSTWNTHTQVLEKPFGLLQISAAKAEEIQRLGTGQIGAIKGLKKARTGDTLLAAIGNRNVPEHLKHLHIMPPEIPPAVAFLAIDPKGPTAAKELEIALDNASREDPSLRYTRDEKTEQFILQGMGKLHLDIAVYNLKQNPKVQADFGPIEVDYKECITAPVGPHRVTFDRVVASKSGKVSCSATLEPLEEHHRQAALEPTVERGGNMIHIIINLPEDGTLPGFDPEEARQQLLNGVVAAVARGPRRAAPVQGCRITITVDAADTENPSGGHFTGAASRAVREALREAHTSRQAVGVLEPVMLVHISCPEAAAGMVQHDISSGAGGHVLEINDKSADSSSRIDASSIYAPPDPYETIASLRGKKSTARTVEIVAKVPFKEVLNFDEHLRGKTGGRHSMTMAFDSFDRVVGAREKAL
;
A
#
# COMPACT_ATOMS: atom_id res chain seq x y z
N MET A 1 -30.63 68.67 8.96
CA MET A 1 -30.58 69.85 8.07
C MET A 1 -29.96 69.42 6.74
N LEU A 2 -30.53 69.85 5.60
CA LEU A 2 -30.07 69.72 4.19
C LEU A 2 -29.53 68.33 3.72
N ALA A 3 -30.10 67.63 2.71
CA ALA A 3 -30.31 67.96 1.28
C ALA A 3 -29.01 67.85 0.44
N LEU A 4 -28.99 67.31 -0.80
CA LEU A 4 -30.05 67.18 -1.83
C LEU A 4 -30.00 65.85 -2.65
N ARG A 5 -30.89 65.69 -3.65
CA ARG A 5 -31.11 64.45 -4.46
C ARG A 5 -31.53 64.75 -5.92
N ALA A 6 -31.42 63.74 -6.79
CA ALA A 6 -32.08 63.57 -8.09
C ALA A 6 -32.45 62.05 -8.29
N SER A 7 -33.38 61.53 -9.12
CA SER A 7 -34.19 61.97 -10.28
C SER A 7 -33.44 62.01 -11.63
N VAL A 8 -33.97 61.72 -12.84
CA VAL A 8 -35.19 61.04 -13.42
C VAL A 8 -34.85 60.69 -14.92
N PRO A 9 -35.65 60.01 -15.79
CA PRO A 9 -37.03 59.49 -15.70
C PRO A 9 -37.18 58.00 -16.19
N ARG A 10 -38.35 57.63 -16.76
CA ARG A 10 -38.63 56.50 -17.66
C ARG A 10 -39.69 56.93 -18.71
N PRO A 11 -39.72 56.30 -19.90
CA PRO A 11 -40.98 56.01 -20.63
C PRO A 11 -40.96 54.55 -21.18
N ALA A 12 -41.93 54.05 -21.96
CA ALA A 12 -43.40 54.04 -21.85
C ALA A 12 -43.94 52.91 -22.78
N LEU A 13 -45.19 52.46 -22.63
CA LEU A 13 -45.81 51.39 -23.44
C LEU A 13 -46.89 51.93 -24.37
N LEU A 14 -46.95 51.43 -25.62
CA LEU A 14 -48.15 50.95 -26.36
C LEU A 14 -47.88 50.82 -27.87
N GLY A 15 -48.54 49.87 -28.55
CA GLY A 15 -48.55 49.77 -30.02
C GLY A 15 -48.73 48.37 -30.60
N ARG A 16 -49.95 48.05 -31.06
CA ARG A 16 -50.25 46.94 -31.99
C ARG A 16 -51.25 47.43 -33.04
N PRO A 17 -51.07 47.06 -34.31
CA PRO A 17 -52.19 46.78 -35.21
C PRO A 17 -52.25 45.28 -35.58
N ALA A 18 -53.35 44.84 -36.20
CA ALA A 18 -53.57 43.46 -36.62
C ALA A 18 -53.48 43.31 -38.16
N GLY A 19 -53.12 42.10 -38.61
CA GLY A 19 -53.13 41.70 -40.03
C GLY A 19 -53.63 40.26 -40.17
N ARG A 20 -54.37 39.96 -41.24
CA ARG A 20 -54.91 38.62 -41.52
C ARG A 20 -53.89 37.72 -42.22
N ALA A 21 -54.11 36.41 -42.15
CA ALA A 21 -53.19 35.38 -42.61
C ALA A 21 -53.14 35.21 -44.13
N PHE A 22 -52.01 34.70 -44.62
CA PHE A 22 -51.89 33.90 -45.84
C PHE A 22 -50.99 32.69 -45.57
N TYR A 23 -51.32 31.53 -46.13
CA TYR A 23 -50.57 30.28 -45.99
C TYR A 23 -49.49 30.19 -47.08
N ILE A 24 -48.21 30.11 -46.70
CA ILE A 24 -47.14 29.51 -47.51
C ILE A 24 -46.26 28.70 -46.56
N GLY A 25 -46.07 27.41 -46.84
CA GLY A 25 -45.17 26.55 -46.06
C GLY A 25 -43.72 26.73 -46.48
N VAL A 26 -42.81 26.91 -45.53
CA VAL A 26 -41.35 27.01 -45.78
C VAL A 26 -40.60 26.12 -44.79
N VAL A 27 -39.71 25.27 -45.30
CA VAL A 27 -38.88 24.36 -44.49
C VAL A 27 -37.83 25.17 -43.72
N SER A 28 -37.86 25.12 -42.39
CA SER A 28 -36.92 25.86 -41.55
C SER A 28 -35.65 25.06 -41.25
N PHE A 29 -34.56 25.38 -41.97
CA PHE A 29 -33.21 24.95 -41.60
C PHE A 29 -32.80 25.62 -40.28
N ARG A 30 -32.83 24.87 -39.16
CA ARG A 30 -32.17 25.31 -37.91
C ARG A 30 -30.72 24.85 -37.90
N ARG A 31 -29.81 25.74 -38.31
CA ARG A 31 -28.39 25.64 -37.92
C ARG A 31 -28.28 25.82 -36.40
N SER A 32 -28.15 24.71 -35.68
CA SER A 32 -27.80 24.72 -34.26
C SER A 32 -26.30 25.02 -34.13
N ILE A 33 -25.94 26.21 -33.61
CA ILE A 33 -24.57 26.49 -33.19
C ILE A 33 -24.37 25.80 -31.84
N HIS A 34 -23.85 24.58 -31.85
CA HIS A 34 -23.47 23.88 -30.63
C HIS A 34 -22.16 24.45 -30.07
N THR A 35 -22.31 25.40 -29.13
CA THR A 35 -21.26 25.65 -28.15
C THR A 35 -21.18 24.41 -27.26
N PRO A 36 -20.04 23.72 -27.13
CA PRO A 36 -19.95 22.51 -26.32
C PRO A 36 -20.18 22.86 -24.84
N SER A 37 -21.12 22.17 -24.18
CA SER A 37 -21.40 22.40 -22.77
C SER A 37 -20.30 21.81 -21.89
N ALA A 38 -20.13 22.36 -20.69
CA ALA A 38 -19.11 21.89 -19.73
C ALA A 38 -19.27 20.41 -19.30
N GLN A 39 -20.44 19.80 -19.57
CA GLN A 39 -20.71 18.39 -19.29
C GLN A 39 -19.85 17.42 -20.12
N ALA A 40 -19.32 17.85 -21.27
CA ALA A 40 -18.52 16.99 -22.14
C ALA A 40 -17.13 16.61 -21.58
N LYS A 41 -16.62 17.33 -20.56
CA LYS A 41 -15.24 17.17 -20.07
C LYS A 41 -14.95 15.87 -19.31
N HIS A 42 -15.98 15.22 -18.75
CA HIS A 42 -15.83 14.12 -17.80
C HIS A 42 -16.18 12.73 -18.35
N HIS A 43 -16.28 12.57 -19.68
CA HIS A 43 -16.58 11.29 -20.33
C HIS A 43 -15.39 10.74 -21.13
N SER A 44 -14.30 10.43 -20.41
CA SER A 44 -13.22 9.59 -20.93
C SER A 44 -13.74 8.19 -21.27
N ALA A 45 -13.67 7.78 -22.53
CA ALA A 45 -13.85 6.38 -22.90
C ALA A 45 -12.78 5.52 -22.20
N ILE A 46 -13.11 4.30 -21.77
CA ILE A 46 -12.22 3.47 -20.93
C ILE A 46 -10.80 3.30 -21.52
N LYS A 47 -10.71 3.12 -22.85
CA LYS A 47 -9.44 2.99 -23.61
C LYS A 47 -8.54 4.24 -23.57
N ASN A 48 -9.11 5.39 -23.20
CA ASN A 48 -8.40 6.66 -23.03
C ASN A 48 -7.96 6.91 -21.57
N ILE A 49 -8.26 6.02 -20.63
CA ILE A 49 -7.79 6.13 -19.24
C ILE A 49 -6.43 5.44 -19.10
N ARG A 50 -5.56 5.96 -18.24
CA ARG A 50 -4.37 5.29 -17.69
C ARG A 50 -4.37 5.50 -16.17
N ASN A 51 -4.51 4.45 -15.37
CA ASN A 51 -4.28 4.53 -13.93
C ASN A 51 -2.83 4.09 -13.67
N ILE A 52 -1.95 5.00 -13.26
CA ILE A 52 -0.52 4.72 -13.11
C ILE A 52 -0.01 5.05 -11.71
N GLY A 53 0.98 4.29 -11.25
CA GLY A 53 1.74 4.61 -10.05
C GLY A 53 3.20 4.88 -10.36
N ILE A 54 3.83 5.82 -9.65
CA ILE A 54 5.28 6.03 -9.71
C ILE A 54 5.92 5.32 -8.51
N ILE A 55 6.88 4.41 -8.77
CA ILE A 55 7.54 3.56 -7.77
C ILE A 55 9.06 3.69 -7.86
N ALA A 56 9.75 3.84 -6.72
CA ALA A 56 11.22 3.94 -6.65
C ALA A 56 11.72 3.97 -5.20
N HIS A 57 13.03 3.80 -4.99
CA HIS A 57 13.71 4.13 -3.74
C HIS A 57 13.62 5.64 -3.36
N VAL A 58 14.09 5.98 -2.16
CA VAL A 58 14.32 7.34 -1.67
C VAL A 58 15.29 8.08 -2.61
N ASP A 59 15.15 9.40 -2.72
CA ASP A 59 15.96 10.31 -3.55
C ASP A 59 15.99 10.06 -5.07
N ALA A 60 15.42 8.97 -5.60
CA ALA A 60 15.43 8.66 -7.04
C ALA A 60 14.72 9.69 -7.94
N GLY A 61 14.04 10.69 -7.35
CA GLY A 61 13.42 11.82 -8.05
C GLY A 61 11.98 11.57 -8.50
N LYS A 62 11.21 10.75 -7.77
CA LYS A 62 9.76 10.54 -8.00
C LYS A 62 9.01 11.86 -8.05
N THR A 63 8.98 12.55 -6.91
CA THR A 63 8.31 13.83 -6.68
C THR A 63 8.72 14.87 -7.75
N THR A 64 10.02 14.99 -8.05
CA THR A 64 10.54 15.86 -9.11
C THR A 64 9.98 15.52 -10.50
N THR A 65 9.82 14.23 -10.80
CA THR A 65 9.26 13.74 -12.06
C THR A 65 7.75 13.99 -12.13
N THR A 66 7.04 13.74 -11.03
CA THR A 66 5.61 14.08 -10.88
C THR A 66 5.37 15.57 -11.10
N GLU A 67 6.12 16.45 -10.44
CA GLU A 67 6.03 17.90 -10.63
C GLU A 67 6.30 18.32 -12.08
N ARG A 68 7.29 17.71 -12.76
CA ARG A 68 7.50 17.95 -14.20
C ARG A 68 6.28 17.49 -15.02
N MET A 69 5.70 16.32 -14.76
CA MET A 69 4.49 15.85 -15.46
C MET A 69 3.28 16.79 -15.26
N LEU A 70 3.08 17.32 -14.06
CA LEU A 70 2.02 18.29 -13.75
C LEU A 70 2.23 19.66 -14.42
N TYR A 71 3.49 20.03 -14.67
CA TYR A 71 3.84 21.23 -15.45
C TYR A 71 3.57 21.04 -16.94
N TYR A 72 4.04 19.94 -17.53
CA TYR A 72 3.84 19.66 -18.96
C TYR A 72 2.38 19.43 -19.34
N SER A 73 1.59 18.77 -18.48
CA SER A 73 0.13 18.63 -18.65
C SER A 73 -0.67 19.93 -18.45
N GLY A 74 0.00 21.07 -18.21
CA GLY A 74 -0.63 22.38 -18.06
C GLY A 74 -1.43 22.57 -16.76
N VAL A 75 -1.37 21.61 -15.82
CA VAL A 75 -2.09 21.67 -14.53
C VAL A 75 -1.43 22.69 -13.59
N THR A 76 -0.11 22.88 -13.70
CA THR A 76 0.66 23.82 -12.88
C THR A 76 1.42 24.80 -13.78
N HIS A 77 1.23 26.12 -13.58
CA HIS A 77 1.94 27.16 -14.36
C HIS A 77 3.34 27.51 -13.81
N ARG A 78 3.74 26.85 -12.72
CA ARG A 78 5.07 26.89 -12.10
C ARG A 78 5.36 25.47 -11.64
N VAL A 79 6.61 25.04 -11.77
CA VAL A 79 7.02 23.72 -11.28
C VAL A 79 7.33 23.79 -9.80
N GLY A 80 6.92 22.78 -9.03
CA GLY A 80 7.43 22.56 -7.69
C GLY A 80 8.89 22.12 -7.69
N ASP A 81 9.53 22.34 -6.55
CA ASP A 81 10.88 21.93 -6.20
C ASP A 81 10.87 21.39 -4.77
N VAL A 82 11.51 20.24 -4.57
CA VAL A 82 11.55 19.50 -3.30
C VAL A 82 12.43 20.24 -2.30
N ASP A 83 13.59 20.73 -2.74
CA ASP A 83 14.56 21.45 -1.91
C ASP A 83 14.00 22.82 -1.45
N ALA A 84 13.04 23.37 -2.19
CA ALA A 84 12.30 24.58 -1.83
C ALA A 84 10.99 24.32 -1.05
N GLY A 85 10.65 23.05 -0.79
CA GLY A 85 9.45 22.64 -0.05
C GLY A 85 8.13 23.17 -0.63
N ASN A 86 8.06 23.38 -1.95
CA ASN A 86 6.92 24.05 -2.61
C ASN A 86 6.17 23.17 -3.64
N THR A 87 6.41 21.86 -3.58
CA THR A 87 5.69 20.81 -4.31
C THR A 87 4.18 20.81 -4.04
N VAL A 88 3.43 20.25 -4.99
CA VAL A 88 1.98 20.06 -4.99
C VAL A 88 1.60 18.69 -4.41
N THR A 89 2.49 17.70 -4.53
CA THR A 89 2.30 16.32 -4.02
C THR A 89 2.49 16.16 -2.51
N ASP A 90 3.46 16.87 -1.91
CA ASP A 90 3.80 16.69 -0.49
C ASP A 90 2.91 17.61 0.37
N PHE A 91 1.79 17.09 0.86
CA PHE A 91 0.77 17.85 1.57
C PHE A 91 1.15 18.22 3.01
N LEU A 92 1.99 17.43 3.66
CA LEU A 92 2.39 17.60 5.05
C LEU A 92 3.66 18.44 5.17
N GLN A 93 3.72 19.29 6.18
CA GLN A 93 4.94 20.03 6.53
C GLN A 93 6.13 19.09 6.80
N LEU A 94 5.88 17.93 7.43
CA LEU A 94 6.93 16.97 7.76
C LEU A 94 7.51 16.26 6.51
N GLU A 95 6.73 16.12 5.43
CA GLU A 95 7.24 15.59 4.15
C GLU A 95 8.30 16.54 3.56
N ARG A 96 7.99 17.85 3.61
CA ARG A 96 8.86 18.95 3.15
C ARG A 96 10.09 19.13 4.04
N GLU A 97 9.95 19.03 5.36
CA GLU A 97 11.05 19.13 6.32
C GLU A 97 12.03 17.95 6.25
N ARG A 98 11.58 16.78 5.77
CA ARG A 98 12.40 15.56 5.67
C ARG A 98 12.78 15.16 4.24
N GLY A 99 12.27 15.86 3.22
CA GLY A 99 12.51 15.53 1.80
C GLY A 99 11.89 14.19 1.36
N ILE A 100 10.86 13.69 2.05
CA ILE A 100 10.24 12.38 1.76
C ILE A 100 8.72 12.47 1.65
N THR A 101 8.17 11.92 0.58
CA THR A 101 6.72 11.68 0.44
C THR A 101 6.30 10.56 1.39
N ILE A 102 5.29 10.82 2.22
CA ILE A 102 4.78 9.94 3.30
C ILE A 102 3.39 9.41 2.95
N GLN A 103 2.52 10.22 2.35
CA GLN A 103 1.20 9.79 1.89
C GLN A 103 1.13 9.65 0.36
N SER A 104 0.30 8.73 -0.13
CA SER A 104 0.01 8.62 -1.56
C SER A 104 -0.74 9.84 -2.11
N ALA A 105 -0.31 10.37 -3.25
CA ALA A 105 -0.91 11.55 -3.90
C ALA A 105 -1.62 11.16 -5.20
N ALA A 106 -2.97 11.15 -5.18
CA ALA A 106 -3.80 10.81 -6.34
C ALA A 106 -4.19 12.06 -7.14
N ILE A 107 -3.70 12.18 -8.38
CA ILE A 107 -3.88 13.38 -9.23
C ILE A 107 -4.30 12.99 -10.66
N THR A 108 -5.44 13.52 -11.10
CA THR A 108 -5.94 13.38 -12.49
C THR A 108 -5.43 14.53 -13.37
N PHE A 109 -4.82 14.21 -14.51
CA PHE A 109 -4.46 15.16 -15.58
C PHE A 109 -4.69 14.54 -16.98
N ASN A 110 -4.47 15.31 -18.05
CA ASN A 110 -4.59 14.82 -19.43
C ASN A 110 -3.25 14.93 -20.18
N TRP A 111 -2.98 13.97 -21.08
CA TRP A 111 -1.81 13.98 -21.96
C TRP A 111 -2.12 13.28 -23.32
N PRO A 112 -1.60 13.78 -24.46
CA PRO A 112 -0.99 15.10 -24.68
C PRO A 112 -1.94 16.26 -24.36
N LEU A 113 -1.51 17.51 -24.56
CA LEU A 113 -2.43 18.65 -24.49
C LEU A 113 -3.45 18.59 -25.65
N PRO A 114 -4.68 19.14 -25.49
CA PRO A 114 -5.70 19.10 -26.54
C PRO A 114 -5.31 19.81 -27.85
N GLU A 115 -4.31 20.70 -27.80
CA GLU A 115 -3.77 21.45 -28.94
C GLU A 115 -2.65 20.70 -29.68
N ASP A 116 -1.92 19.81 -28.99
CA ASP A 116 -0.88 18.93 -29.56
C ASP A 116 -1.45 17.60 -30.10
N CYS A 117 -2.70 17.28 -29.79
CA CYS A 117 -3.36 16.05 -30.25
C CYS A 117 -3.58 16.05 -31.78
N PRO A 118 -3.15 14.99 -32.51
CA PRO A 118 -3.47 14.83 -33.92
C PRO A 118 -4.97 14.94 -34.23
N SER A 119 -5.30 15.64 -35.32
CA SER A 119 -6.69 15.98 -35.68
C SER A 119 -7.64 14.78 -35.70
N GLY A 120 -8.55 14.72 -34.72
CA GLY A 120 -9.53 13.63 -34.54
C GLY A 120 -9.22 12.67 -33.39
N THR A 121 -8.02 12.75 -32.79
CA THR A 121 -7.73 12.06 -31.53
C THR A 121 -8.17 12.89 -30.32
N VAL A 122 -8.42 12.20 -29.20
CA VAL A 122 -8.80 12.79 -27.91
C VAL A 122 -7.67 12.50 -26.92
N PRO A 123 -7.22 13.48 -26.12
CA PRO A 123 -6.17 13.25 -25.14
C PRO A 123 -6.55 12.16 -24.14
N LYS A 124 -5.55 11.48 -23.59
CA LYS A 124 -5.72 10.44 -22.58
C LYS A 124 -5.81 11.07 -21.21
N THR A 125 -6.64 10.50 -20.34
CA THR A 125 -6.76 10.90 -18.94
C THR A 125 -5.86 10.01 -18.10
N ILE A 126 -4.82 10.60 -17.53
CA ILE A 126 -3.84 9.94 -16.66
C ILE A 126 -4.26 10.23 -15.21
N ASN A 127 -4.58 9.17 -14.48
CA ASN A 127 -4.74 9.19 -13.03
C ASN A 127 -3.44 8.69 -12.43
N LEU A 128 -2.61 9.61 -11.94
CA LEU A 128 -1.33 9.29 -11.31
C LEU A 128 -1.52 9.13 -9.79
N ILE A 129 -0.95 8.07 -9.23
CA ILE A 129 -0.73 7.90 -7.80
C ILE A 129 0.78 7.97 -7.55
N ASP A 130 1.27 9.07 -6.98
CA ASP A 130 2.63 9.11 -6.45
C ASP A 130 2.69 8.31 -5.14
N THR A 131 3.74 7.51 -4.95
CA THR A 131 3.84 6.55 -3.82
C THR A 131 5.08 6.81 -2.97
N PRO A 132 5.03 6.56 -1.63
CA PRO A 132 6.17 6.82 -0.75
C PRO A 132 7.46 6.09 -1.16
N GLY A 133 8.58 6.80 -1.08
CA GLY A 133 9.91 6.22 -1.34
C GLY A 133 10.54 5.48 -0.17
N HIS A 134 10.03 5.71 1.05
CA HIS A 134 10.63 5.25 2.29
C HIS A 134 10.01 3.92 2.75
N GLN A 135 10.87 3.01 3.24
CA GLN A 135 10.50 1.62 3.50
C GLN A 135 9.40 1.47 4.59
N ASP A 136 9.38 2.37 5.57
CA ASP A 136 8.41 2.34 6.68
C ASP A 136 6.96 2.56 6.21
N PHE A 137 6.77 3.15 5.02
CA PHE A 137 5.46 3.31 4.38
C PHE A 137 5.22 2.27 3.29
N ARG A 138 5.87 1.10 3.36
CA ARG A 138 5.59 -0.04 2.44
C ARG A 138 4.09 -0.33 2.35
N PHE A 139 3.35 -0.28 3.45
CA PHE A 139 1.91 -0.48 3.46
C PHE A 139 1.15 0.55 2.60
N GLU A 140 1.67 1.79 2.50
CA GLU A 140 1.13 2.83 1.61
C GLU A 140 1.41 2.55 0.11
N VAL A 141 2.47 1.81 -0.19
CA VAL A 141 2.75 1.32 -1.55
C VAL A 141 1.88 0.11 -1.88
N ASP A 142 1.92 -0.93 -1.04
CA ASP A 142 1.22 -2.20 -1.24
C ASP A 142 -0.31 -2.01 -1.31
N ARG A 143 -0.92 -1.09 -0.54
CA ARG A 143 -2.36 -0.74 -0.66
C ARG A 143 -2.71 -0.10 -2.01
N CYS A 144 -1.76 0.57 -2.66
CA CYS A 144 -1.97 1.36 -3.87
C CYS A 144 -1.75 0.53 -5.14
N LEU A 145 -0.91 -0.51 -5.11
CA LEU A 145 -0.63 -1.36 -6.27
C LEU A 145 -1.90 -1.97 -6.91
N PRO A 146 -2.88 -2.54 -6.18
CA PRO A 146 -4.15 -3.03 -6.77
C PRO A 146 -5.02 -1.93 -7.44
N VAL A 147 -4.74 -0.66 -7.20
CA VAL A 147 -5.45 0.50 -7.77
C VAL A 147 -4.91 0.88 -9.16
N LEU A 148 -3.76 0.33 -9.55
CA LEU A 148 -3.09 0.67 -10.79
C LEU A 148 -3.60 -0.17 -11.98
N ASP A 149 -3.32 0.32 -13.19
CA ASP A 149 -3.30 -0.45 -14.43
C ASP A 149 -1.86 -0.63 -14.94
N GLY A 150 -0.96 0.31 -14.62
CA GLY A 150 0.48 0.14 -14.83
C GLY A 150 1.33 0.95 -13.86
N ALA A 151 2.64 0.78 -13.92
CA ALA A 151 3.59 1.51 -13.08
C ALA A 151 4.79 2.08 -13.87
N VAL A 152 5.37 3.17 -13.34
CA VAL A 152 6.63 3.74 -13.80
C VAL A 152 7.66 3.57 -12.69
N CYS A 153 8.67 2.74 -12.94
CA CYS A 153 9.75 2.49 -12.02
C CYS A 153 10.90 3.46 -12.28
N ILE A 154 11.18 4.36 -11.33
CA ILE A 154 12.25 5.36 -11.49
C ILE A 154 13.53 4.85 -10.81
N ILE A 155 14.65 4.92 -11.52
CA ILE A 155 15.96 4.45 -11.06
C ILE A 155 16.95 5.62 -11.09
N ASP A 156 17.79 5.71 -10.06
CA ASP A 156 18.88 6.68 -9.98
C ASP A 156 20.10 6.16 -10.76
N SER A 157 20.45 6.81 -11.87
CA SER A 157 21.53 6.36 -12.77
C SER A 157 22.94 6.39 -12.17
N VAL A 158 23.16 7.10 -11.06
CA VAL A 158 24.43 7.06 -10.33
C VAL A 158 24.47 5.80 -9.46
N LYS A 159 23.40 5.56 -8.71
CA LYS A 159 23.33 4.46 -7.75
C LYS A 159 23.11 3.09 -8.41
N GLY A 160 22.24 2.99 -9.42
CA GLY A 160 21.77 1.74 -10.00
C GLY A 160 20.49 1.23 -9.32
N VAL A 161 20.26 -0.08 -9.37
CA VAL A 161 19.11 -0.73 -8.72
C VAL A 161 19.34 -0.74 -7.20
N GLU A 162 18.43 -0.18 -6.42
CA GLU A 162 18.51 -0.18 -4.95
C GLU A 162 17.59 -1.27 -4.35
N ALA A 163 17.94 -1.76 -3.16
CA ALA A 163 17.23 -2.89 -2.54
C ALA A 163 15.74 -2.63 -2.24
N HIS A 164 15.32 -1.36 -2.16
CA HIS A 164 13.89 -1.03 -2.09
C HIS A 164 13.20 -1.17 -3.46
N THR A 165 13.88 -0.77 -4.55
CA THR A 165 13.40 -0.90 -5.93
C THR A 165 13.13 -2.37 -6.26
N GLU A 166 14.04 -3.29 -5.87
CA GLU A 166 13.84 -4.74 -6.01
C GLU A 166 12.55 -5.22 -5.32
N ARG A 167 12.27 -4.77 -4.09
CA ARG A 167 11.06 -5.20 -3.35
C ARG A 167 9.77 -4.62 -3.91
N VAL A 168 9.74 -3.34 -4.29
CA VAL A 168 8.53 -2.74 -4.89
C VAL A 168 8.30 -3.30 -6.30
N TRP A 169 9.37 -3.67 -7.02
CA TRP A 169 9.28 -4.45 -8.26
C TRP A 169 8.70 -5.84 -8.04
N ALA A 170 9.14 -6.57 -7.01
CA ALA A 170 8.60 -7.88 -6.65
C ALA A 170 7.11 -7.79 -6.24
N SER A 171 6.72 -6.78 -5.45
CA SER A 171 5.31 -6.57 -5.10
C SER A 171 4.44 -6.21 -6.31
N ALA A 172 4.95 -5.37 -7.23
CA ALA A 172 4.28 -5.10 -8.50
C ALA A 172 4.19 -6.36 -9.41
N GLN A 173 5.05 -7.36 -9.21
CA GLN A 173 5.04 -8.64 -9.92
C GLN A 173 4.03 -9.62 -9.31
N GLU A 174 3.94 -9.69 -7.98
CA GLU A 174 2.89 -10.42 -7.27
C GLU A 174 1.48 -9.90 -7.64
N HIS A 175 1.34 -8.59 -7.84
CA HIS A 175 0.11 -7.96 -8.30
C HIS A 175 -0.10 -7.97 -9.83
N ASN A 176 0.80 -8.56 -10.61
CA ASN A 176 0.77 -8.61 -12.09
C ASN A 176 0.55 -7.21 -12.72
N ILE A 177 1.40 -6.24 -12.41
CA ILE A 177 1.27 -4.86 -12.90
C ILE A 177 2.25 -4.59 -14.07
N PRO A 178 1.74 -4.35 -15.30
CA PRO A 178 2.54 -3.88 -16.44
C PRO A 178 3.30 -2.60 -16.11
N ARG A 179 4.58 -2.51 -16.48
CA ARG A 179 5.42 -1.39 -16.05
C ARG A 179 6.56 -1.06 -17.00
N ILE A 180 7.03 0.17 -16.91
CA ILE A 180 8.18 0.70 -17.65
C ILE A 180 9.22 1.27 -16.66
N VAL A 181 10.48 1.32 -17.05
CA VAL A 181 11.58 1.88 -16.25
C VAL A 181 12.05 3.21 -16.82
N PHE A 182 12.27 4.19 -15.95
CA PHE A 182 12.86 5.48 -16.28
C PHE A 182 14.16 5.69 -15.50
N VAL A 183 15.29 5.65 -16.22
CA VAL A 183 16.63 5.89 -15.68
C VAL A 183 16.86 7.41 -15.61
N ASN A 184 16.80 7.95 -14.40
CA ASN A 184 16.78 9.37 -14.09
C ASN A 184 18.15 9.86 -13.59
N LYS A 185 18.32 11.19 -13.47
CA LYS A 185 19.55 11.88 -13.02
C LYS A 185 20.78 11.65 -13.91
N LEU A 186 20.60 11.38 -15.21
CA LEU A 186 21.71 11.28 -16.18
C LEU A 186 22.53 12.59 -16.31
N ASP A 187 22.10 13.65 -15.64
CA ASP A 187 22.77 14.94 -15.55
C ASP A 187 23.75 15.09 -14.37
N ARG A 188 24.09 14.00 -13.68
CA ARG A 188 24.93 13.96 -12.48
C ARG A 188 26.25 13.23 -12.69
N ASP A 189 27.29 13.68 -11.99
CA ASP A 189 28.63 13.09 -12.03
C ASP A 189 28.57 11.60 -11.62
N GLY A 190 29.14 10.72 -12.44
CA GLY A 190 29.12 9.27 -12.21
C GLY A 190 27.79 8.59 -12.57
N ALA A 191 26.85 9.28 -13.22
CA ALA A 191 25.70 8.64 -13.85
C ALA A 191 26.13 7.69 -14.97
N SER A 192 25.52 6.51 -15.05
CA SER A 192 25.74 5.53 -16.12
C SER A 192 24.42 4.89 -16.52
N PHE A 193 24.03 5.09 -17.79
CA PHE A 193 22.86 4.43 -18.34
C PHE A 193 23.17 2.94 -18.55
N ARG A 194 24.39 2.64 -19.03
CA ARG A 194 24.84 1.27 -19.31
C ARG A 194 24.79 0.36 -18.09
N LYS A 195 25.36 0.82 -16.96
CA LYS A 195 25.28 0.15 -15.66
C LYS A 195 23.82 -0.10 -15.25
N SER A 196 22.97 0.92 -15.38
CA SER A 196 21.56 0.84 -14.98
C SER A 196 20.81 -0.24 -15.78
N VAL A 197 21.03 -0.33 -17.09
CA VAL A 197 20.45 -1.38 -17.96
C VAL A 197 20.92 -2.78 -17.56
N LEU A 198 22.21 -2.96 -17.29
CA LEU A 198 22.76 -4.26 -16.86
C LEU A 198 22.25 -4.67 -15.46
N GLU A 199 22.11 -3.73 -14.53
CA GLU A 199 21.53 -4.00 -13.21
C GLU A 199 20.02 -4.30 -13.27
N ILE A 200 19.26 -3.67 -14.18
CA ILE A 200 17.85 -4.03 -14.43
C ILE A 200 17.74 -5.52 -14.77
N GLY A 201 18.48 -5.99 -15.78
CA GLY A 201 18.40 -7.39 -16.21
C GLY A 201 18.90 -8.39 -15.16
N THR A 202 19.99 -8.07 -14.46
CA THR A 202 20.61 -9.00 -13.48
C THR A 202 19.94 -9.02 -12.10
N ARG A 203 19.20 -7.96 -11.72
CA ARG A 203 18.63 -7.83 -10.36
C ARG A 203 17.10 -7.75 -10.32
N LEU A 204 16.47 -7.24 -11.36
CA LEU A 204 15.00 -7.26 -11.50
C LEU A 204 14.49 -8.51 -12.25
N ASN A 205 15.41 -9.37 -12.72
CA ASN A 205 15.15 -10.66 -13.36
C ASN A 205 14.23 -10.62 -14.59
N GLY A 206 14.22 -9.50 -15.32
CA GLY A 206 13.48 -9.33 -16.58
C GLY A 206 14.33 -8.65 -17.65
N TRP A 207 14.05 -8.94 -18.92
CA TRP A 207 14.88 -8.52 -20.05
C TRP A 207 14.71 -7.03 -20.35
N PRO A 208 15.77 -6.21 -20.33
CA PRO A 208 15.68 -4.79 -20.62
C PRO A 208 15.54 -4.53 -22.12
N LEU A 209 14.38 -4.01 -22.52
CA LEU A 209 14.10 -3.51 -23.86
C LEU A 209 14.49 -2.02 -23.91
N VAL A 210 15.64 -1.71 -24.50
CA VAL A 210 16.17 -0.32 -24.57
C VAL A 210 15.38 0.47 -25.62
N CYS A 211 14.35 1.20 -25.20
CA CYS A 211 13.52 2.03 -26.08
C CYS A 211 14.16 3.39 -26.39
N GLN A 212 15.09 3.86 -25.55
CA GLN A 212 15.79 5.13 -25.73
C GLN A 212 17.30 5.02 -25.49
N VAL A 213 18.07 5.73 -26.31
CA VAL A 213 19.52 5.93 -26.12
C VAL A 213 19.75 7.37 -25.61
N PRO A 214 20.56 7.58 -24.56
CA PRO A 214 20.87 8.92 -24.07
C PRO A 214 21.76 9.70 -25.06
N TRP A 215 21.41 10.96 -25.36
CA TRP A 215 22.20 11.83 -26.22
C TRP A 215 23.19 12.63 -25.39
N TRP A 216 24.48 12.33 -25.58
CA TRP A 216 25.61 13.03 -24.98
C TRP A 216 26.32 13.93 -26.00
N GLU A 217 26.73 15.12 -25.58
CA GLU A 217 27.64 16.01 -26.31
C GLU A 217 28.90 16.20 -25.46
N GLY A 218 29.85 15.28 -25.62
CA GLY A 218 30.95 15.09 -24.67
C GLY A 218 30.41 14.72 -23.29
N ASP A 219 30.88 15.40 -22.26
CA ASP A 219 30.50 15.17 -20.85
C ASP A 219 29.12 15.76 -20.47
N GLN A 220 28.28 16.15 -21.44
CA GLN A 220 26.98 16.77 -21.18
C GLN A 220 25.82 15.95 -21.75
N PHE A 221 24.91 15.56 -20.88
CA PHE A 221 23.61 14.99 -21.24
C PHE A 221 22.70 16.09 -21.80
N VAL A 222 22.38 16.03 -23.09
CA VAL A 222 21.63 17.08 -23.83
C VAL A 222 20.27 16.63 -24.35
N GLY A 223 19.98 15.33 -24.30
CA GLY A 223 18.74 14.80 -24.86
C GLY A 223 18.61 13.29 -24.81
N VAL A 224 17.61 12.77 -25.53
CA VAL A 224 17.36 11.34 -25.70
C VAL A 224 16.94 11.05 -27.14
N ILE A 225 17.27 9.87 -27.62
CA ILE A 225 16.93 9.41 -28.97
C ILE A 225 16.01 8.22 -28.83
N ASP A 226 14.82 8.31 -29.42
CA ASP A 226 13.82 7.25 -29.43
C ASP A 226 14.15 6.23 -30.52
N VAL A 227 14.37 4.99 -30.12
CA VAL A 227 14.79 3.87 -30.99
C VAL A 227 13.60 3.30 -31.77
N VAL A 228 12.38 3.47 -31.25
CA VAL A 228 11.14 2.94 -31.80
C VAL A 228 10.65 3.81 -32.95
N ASP A 229 10.54 5.13 -32.72
CA ASP A 229 10.12 6.10 -33.74
C ASP A 229 11.30 6.67 -34.57
N ARG A 230 12.55 6.39 -34.18
CA ARG A 230 13.79 6.92 -34.79
C ARG A 230 13.90 8.46 -34.73
N VAL A 231 13.47 9.03 -33.60
CA VAL A 231 13.37 10.49 -33.38
C VAL A 231 14.42 10.96 -32.38
N GLY A 232 15.13 12.04 -32.68
CA GLY A 232 16.03 12.70 -31.74
C GLY A 232 15.33 13.84 -30.99
N TYR A 233 15.39 13.84 -29.67
CA TYR A 233 14.95 14.95 -28.83
C TYR A 233 16.14 15.60 -28.14
N ARG A 234 16.38 16.89 -28.38
CA ARG A 234 17.47 17.67 -27.77
C ARG A 234 16.91 18.90 -27.06
N TRP A 235 17.28 19.14 -25.81
CA TRP A 235 16.83 20.31 -25.04
C TRP A 235 17.92 21.37 -25.03
N LYS A 236 17.59 22.56 -25.52
CA LYS A 236 18.44 23.75 -25.42
C LYS A 236 17.99 24.59 -24.23
N ALA A 237 18.95 24.99 -23.39
CA ALA A 237 18.77 25.88 -22.25
C ALA A 237 17.53 25.58 -21.37
N GLU A 238 17.53 24.40 -20.73
CA GLU A 238 16.56 23.93 -19.71
C GLU A 238 15.08 23.84 -20.10
N LYS A 239 14.62 24.44 -21.21
CA LYS A 239 13.17 24.58 -21.50
C LYS A 239 12.77 24.42 -22.97
N GLN A 240 13.69 24.52 -23.93
CA GLN A 240 13.34 24.43 -25.35
C GLN A 240 13.68 23.07 -25.94
N LYS A 241 12.69 22.16 -25.98
CA LYS A 241 12.78 20.89 -26.72
C LYS A 241 12.85 21.16 -28.22
N THR A 242 13.82 20.58 -28.89
CA THR A 242 13.90 20.48 -30.36
C THR A 242 13.68 19.00 -30.71
N LYS A 243 12.66 18.71 -31.53
CA LYS A 243 12.49 17.40 -32.17
C LYS A 243 13.26 17.40 -33.48
N TYR A 244 13.96 16.31 -33.78
CA TYR A 244 14.60 16.02 -35.05
C TYR A 244 14.01 14.73 -35.61
N GLU A 245 13.47 14.77 -36.82
CA GLU A 245 13.07 13.56 -37.54
C GLU A 245 14.32 12.80 -38.05
N PHE A 246 14.18 11.51 -38.39
CA PHE A 246 15.33 10.63 -38.66
C PHE A 246 16.34 11.17 -39.69
N ALA A 247 15.88 11.83 -40.76
CA ALA A 247 16.76 12.42 -41.77
C ALA A 247 17.53 13.65 -41.24
N GLU A 248 16.89 14.50 -40.44
CA GLU A 248 17.54 15.65 -39.78
C GLU A 248 18.52 15.16 -38.71
N LEU A 249 18.19 14.06 -38.02
CA LEU A 249 19.05 13.42 -37.05
C LEU A 249 20.32 12.83 -37.70
N GLN A 250 20.21 12.24 -38.90
CA GLN A 250 21.36 11.80 -39.69
C GLN A 250 22.29 12.95 -40.09
N GLU A 251 21.75 14.13 -40.43
CA GLU A 251 22.57 15.32 -40.69
C GLU A 251 23.25 15.83 -39.42
N VAL A 252 22.51 15.93 -38.30
CA VAL A 252 23.00 16.46 -37.02
C VAL A 252 24.02 15.53 -36.34
N LEU A 253 23.90 14.22 -36.52
CA LEU A 253 24.84 13.20 -36.01
C LEU A 253 25.87 12.76 -37.07
N SER A 254 26.04 13.51 -38.17
CA SER A 254 27.00 13.14 -39.22
C SER A 254 28.44 13.04 -38.68
N GLY A 255 28.99 11.83 -38.72
CA GLY A 255 30.32 11.51 -38.15
C GLY A 255 30.35 11.20 -36.65
N ASN A 256 29.19 11.08 -35.98
CA ASN A 256 29.09 10.67 -34.57
C ASN A 256 28.77 9.17 -34.46
N PRO A 257 29.49 8.36 -33.64
CA PRO A 257 29.22 6.94 -33.47
C PRO A 257 27.80 6.60 -32.95
N LEU A 258 27.11 7.57 -32.33
CA LEU A 258 25.70 7.41 -31.94
C LEU A 258 24.79 6.98 -33.11
N LEU A 259 25.14 7.28 -34.38
CA LEU A 259 24.31 6.87 -35.51
C LEU A 259 24.29 5.35 -35.73
N GLU A 260 25.44 4.68 -35.57
CA GLU A 260 25.56 3.22 -35.66
C GLU A 260 24.92 2.55 -34.41
N GLU A 261 25.02 3.21 -33.26
CA GLU A 261 24.41 2.77 -32.00
C GLU A 261 22.87 2.81 -32.05
N ILE A 262 22.25 3.73 -32.79
CA ILE A 262 20.77 3.80 -32.94
C ILE A 262 20.24 2.59 -33.71
N GLU A 263 20.90 2.22 -34.81
CA GLU A 263 20.49 1.04 -35.60
C GLU A 263 20.78 -0.25 -34.81
N THR A 264 21.93 -0.34 -34.15
CA THR A 264 22.26 -1.45 -33.24
C THR A 264 21.22 -1.58 -32.12
N ALA A 265 20.81 -0.47 -31.50
CA ALA A 265 19.75 -0.47 -30.49
C ALA A 265 18.43 -1.00 -31.05
N ARG A 266 18.07 -0.63 -32.28
CA ARG A 266 16.83 -1.06 -32.92
C ARG A 266 16.85 -2.54 -33.28
N GLU A 267 17.96 -3.04 -33.83
CA GLU A 267 18.14 -4.47 -34.12
C GLU A 267 18.01 -5.31 -32.84
N ARG A 268 18.66 -4.88 -31.74
CA ARG A 268 18.57 -5.55 -30.44
C ARG A 268 17.20 -5.45 -29.77
N LEU A 269 16.48 -4.35 -30.00
CA LEU A 269 15.10 -4.18 -29.55
C LEU A 269 14.13 -5.10 -30.33
N ILE A 270 14.36 -5.30 -31.63
CA ILE A 270 13.60 -6.26 -32.47
C ILE A 270 13.92 -7.70 -32.07
N GLU A 271 15.21 -8.05 -31.95
CA GLU A 271 15.69 -9.36 -31.50
C GLU A 271 15.05 -9.74 -30.15
N GLY A 272 15.09 -8.83 -29.17
CA GLY A 272 14.42 -9.03 -27.89
C GLY A 272 12.90 -9.19 -28.03
N LEU A 273 12.21 -8.32 -28.77
CA LEU A 273 10.75 -8.38 -28.91
C LEU A 273 10.24 -9.66 -29.59
N ALA A 274 11.05 -10.32 -30.43
CA ALA A 274 10.68 -11.58 -31.07
C ALA A 274 10.37 -12.70 -30.05
N ASP A 275 11.05 -12.74 -28.90
CA ASP A 275 10.82 -13.77 -27.86
C ASP A 275 9.42 -13.64 -27.19
N TRP A 276 8.79 -12.47 -27.23
CA TRP A 276 7.46 -12.22 -26.65
C TRP A 276 6.34 -12.03 -27.69
N ASP A 277 6.68 -11.92 -28.98
CA ASP A 277 5.73 -11.53 -30.02
C ASP A 277 5.91 -12.31 -31.32
N GLU A 278 5.09 -13.35 -31.50
CA GLU A 278 5.09 -14.26 -32.65
C GLU A 278 5.04 -13.53 -34.01
N ALA A 279 4.31 -12.42 -34.10
CA ALA A 279 4.23 -11.62 -35.33
C ALA A 279 5.52 -10.82 -35.60
N ILE A 280 6.21 -10.33 -34.57
CA ILE A 280 7.55 -9.72 -34.74
C ILE A 280 8.57 -10.80 -35.09
N MET A 281 8.50 -11.99 -34.50
CA MET A 281 9.37 -13.12 -34.84
C MET A 281 9.23 -13.53 -36.31
N GLU A 282 8.00 -13.65 -36.83
CA GLU A 282 7.72 -13.97 -38.25
C GLU A 282 8.34 -12.91 -39.19
N TRP A 283 8.08 -11.62 -38.94
CA TRP A 283 8.66 -10.56 -39.78
C TRP A 283 10.18 -10.42 -39.63
N PHE A 284 10.76 -10.72 -38.46
CA PHE A 284 12.21 -10.71 -38.26
C PHE A 284 12.90 -11.86 -39.01
N ALA A 285 12.24 -13.02 -39.13
CA ALA A 285 12.74 -14.16 -39.90
C ALA A 285 12.58 -13.97 -41.43
N GLU A 286 11.53 -13.30 -41.90
CA GLU A 286 11.34 -13.01 -43.33
C GLU A 286 12.11 -11.78 -43.84
N ASP A 287 11.86 -10.61 -43.22
CA ASP A 287 12.26 -9.30 -43.74
C ASP A 287 12.10 -8.21 -42.66
N PRO A 288 13.14 -7.96 -41.85
CA PRO A 288 13.13 -6.95 -40.79
C PRO A 288 12.78 -5.53 -41.27
N SER A 289 12.92 -5.21 -42.56
CA SER A 289 12.62 -3.87 -43.10
C SER A 289 11.12 -3.53 -43.07
N LYS A 290 10.25 -4.55 -42.99
CA LYS A 290 8.79 -4.38 -42.87
C LYS A 290 8.34 -4.01 -41.45
N ILE A 291 9.21 -4.07 -40.44
CA ILE A 291 8.85 -3.86 -39.03
C ILE A 291 8.68 -2.35 -38.74
N THR A 292 7.44 -1.88 -38.89
CA THR A 292 7.05 -0.48 -38.65
C THR A 292 7.12 -0.11 -37.16
N SER A 293 7.31 1.17 -36.87
CA SER A 293 7.33 1.69 -35.48
C SER A 293 6.01 1.43 -34.72
N GLN A 294 4.87 1.44 -35.41
CA GLN A 294 3.59 1.07 -34.79
C GLN A 294 3.56 -0.41 -34.37
N MET A 295 4.08 -1.31 -35.21
CA MET A 295 4.17 -2.75 -34.85
C MET A 295 5.10 -2.97 -33.65
N LEU A 296 6.20 -2.23 -33.55
CA LEU A 296 7.05 -2.23 -32.36
C LEU A 296 6.31 -1.73 -31.12
N LYS A 297 5.56 -0.62 -31.21
CA LYS A 297 4.78 -0.10 -30.08
C LYS A 297 3.73 -1.10 -29.61
N ASP A 298 3.00 -1.70 -30.53
CA ASP A 298 2.00 -2.72 -30.22
C ASP A 298 2.65 -4.01 -29.68
N GLY A 299 3.86 -4.36 -30.12
CA GLY A 299 4.65 -5.49 -29.58
C GLY A 299 5.14 -5.25 -28.16
N VAL A 300 5.77 -4.11 -27.87
CA VAL A 300 6.16 -3.71 -26.51
C VAL A 300 4.94 -3.70 -25.58
N ARG A 301 3.82 -3.13 -26.03
CA ARG A 301 2.53 -3.11 -25.32
C ARG A 301 2.02 -4.52 -25.03
N ARG A 302 2.15 -5.47 -25.97
CA ARG A 302 1.76 -6.89 -25.77
C ARG A 302 2.70 -7.61 -24.79
N ALA A 303 4.01 -7.42 -24.93
CA ALA A 303 5.04 -8.06 -24.09
C ALA A 303 4.87 -7.71 -22.60
N ILE A 304 4.61 -6.44 -22.25
CA ILE A 304 4.42 -6.05 -20.84
C ILE A 304 3.02 -6.31 -20.27
N ARG A 305 2.03 -6.64 -21.10
CA ARG A 305 0.60 -6.70 -20.71
C ARG A 305 0.29 -7.74 -19.63
N SER A 306 1.08 -8.82 -19.55
CA SER A 306 0.96 -9.83 -18.48
C SER A 306 1.24 -9.25 -17.09
N GLY A 307 2.06 -8.20 -17.00
CA GLY A 307 2.51 -7.62 -15.73
C GLY A 307 3.52 -8.48 -14.96
N ASP A 308 3.99 -9.57 -15.56
CA ASP A 308 4.93 -10.53 -14.98
C ASP A 308 6.36 -10.00 -14.81
N GLY A 309 6.69 -8.85 -15.40
CA GLY A 309 8.02 -8.22 -15.35
C GLY A 309 9.10 -8.91 -16.20
N ASN A 310 8.77 -9.91 -17.03
CA ASN A 310 9.74 -10.64 -17.87
C ASN A 310 10.36 -9.76 -18.97
N ALA A 311 9.63 -8.76 -19.47
CA ALA A 311 10.10 -7.75 -20.41
C ALA A 311 10.01 -6.36 -19.77
N ILE A 312 11.07 -5.54 -19.92
CA ILE A 312 11.24 -4.28 -19.20
C ILE A 312 11.61 -3.14 -20.17
N PRO A 313 10.66 -2.32 -20.64
CA PRO A 313 10.94 -1.15 -21.46
C PRO A 313 11.71 -0.08 -20.66
N VAL A 314 12.88 0.32 -21.15
CA VAL A 314 13.79 1.27 -20.49
C VAL A 314 13.84 2.60 -21.24
N PHE A 315 13.58 3.68 -20.50
CA PHE A 315 13.60 5.07 -20.93
C PHE A 315 14.67 5.86 -20.17
N ALA A 316 15.13 6.98 -20.75
CA ALA A 316 16.25 7.77 -20.23
C ALA A 316 15.81 9.20 -19.88
N GLY A 317 16.42 9.83 -18.87
CA GLY A 317 16.19 11.26 -18.63
C GLY A 317 16.88 11.87 -17.42
N ALA A 318 16.52 13.13 -17.19
CA ALA A 318 16.94 13.94 -16.05
C ALA A 318 15.83 14.93 -15.71
N SER A 319 14.89 14.50 -14.86
CA SER A 319 13.70 15.31 -14.50
C SER A 319 14.07 16.67 -13.91
N PHE A 320 15.21 16.78 -13.21
CA PHE A 320 15.73 18.05 -12.73
C PHE A 320 16.02 19.03 -13.88
N ARG A 321 16.71 18.61 -14.95
CA ARG A 321 17.01 19.45 -16.12
C ARG A 321 15.96 19.42 -17.22
N HIS A 322 14.72 18.99 -16.93
CA HIS A 322 13.61 18.91 -17.88
C HIS A 322 13.79 17.92 -19.07
N ILE A 323 14.84 17.08 -19.07
CA ILE A 323 15.13 16.15 -20.17
C ILE A 323 14.38 14.83 -19.98
N GLY A 324 13.76 14.31 -21.05
CA GLY A 324 13.16 12.97 -21.11
C GLY A 324 11.76 12.80 -20.50
N VAL A 325 11.25 13.79 -19.76
CA VAL A 325 9.92 13.67 -19.09
C VAL A 325 8.76 13.67 -20.10
N GLU A 326 8.81 14.49 -21.15
CA GLU A 326 7.75 14.52 -22.16
C GLU A 326 7.66 13.18 -22.93
N PRO A 327 8.76 12.60 -23.48
CA PRO A 327 8.74 11.25 -24.04
C PRO A 327 8.31 10.15 -23.05
N LEU A 328 8.57 10.30 -21.74
CA LEU A 328 8.07 9.36 -20.73
C LEU A 328 6.53 9.43 -20.60
N MET A 329 5.93 10.61 -20.75
CA MET A 329 4.47 10.78 -20.76
C MET A 329 3.85 10.22 -22.05
N ASP A 330 4.54 10.35 -23.19
CA ASP A 330 4.16 9.68 -24.44
C ASP A 330 4.24 8.14 -24.28
N ALA A 331 5.31 7.62 -23.68
CA ALA A 331 5.47 6.20 -23.36
C ALA A 331 4.38 5.65 -22.41
N ILE A 332 3.94 6.43 -21.42
CA ILE A 332 2.79 6.09 -20.56
C ILE A 332 1.49 5.92 -21.39
N VAL A 333 1.31 6.70 -22.45
CA VAL A 333 0.14 6.59 -23.33
C VAL A 333 0.26 5.38 -24.26
N ASP A 334 1.41 5.19 -24.89
CA ASP A 334 1.62 4.19 -25.94
C ASP A 334 1.79 2.76 -25.40
N TYR A 335 2.52 2.55 -24.30
CA TYR A 335 2.88 1.21 -23.81
C TYR A 335 2.01 0.72 -22.65
N LEU A 336 1.71 1.57 -21.66
CA LEU A 336 0.92 1.14 -20.49
C LEU A 336 -0.56 0.89 -20.86
N PRO A 337 -1.21 -0.11 -20.22
CA PRO A 337 -2.56 -0.53 -20.58
C PRO A 337 -3.63 0.45 -20.12
N SER A 338 -4.79 0.41 -20.78
CA SER A 338 -6.04 0.95 -20.24
C SER A 338 -6.70 -0.03 -19.26
N PRO A 339 -7.71 0.40 -18.47
CA PRO A 339 -8.42 -0.47 -17.52
C PRO A 339 -9.21 -1.64 -18.17
N ASP A 340 -9.27 -1.67 -19.50
CA ASP A 340 -9.89 -2.69 -20.37
C ASP A 340 -8.87 -3.76 -20.85
N GLU A 341 -7.56 -3.48 -20.71
CA GLU A 341 -6.45 -4.32 -21.21
C GLU A 341 -5.58 -4.93 -20.08
N ARG A 342 -5.84 -4.53 -18.83
CA ARG A 342 -5.17 -5.01 -17.62
C ARG A 342 -5.39 -6.52 -17.37
N PRO A 343 -4.50 -7.20 -16.63
CA PRO A 343 -4.77 -8.55 -16.12
C PRO A 343 -6.08 -8.65 -15.30
N GLN A 344 -6.69 -9.84 -15.31
CA GLN A 344 -7.98 -10.07 -14.64
C GLN A 344 -7.89 -9.83 -13.13
N LEU A 345 -8.95 -9.28 -12.53
CA LEU A 345 -8.96 -8.98 -11.10
C LEU A 345 -9.25 -10.25 -10.30
N GLU A 346 -8.26 -10.74 -9.56
CA GLU A 346 -8.49 -11.68 -8.47
C GLU A 346 -9.35 -11.03 -7.37
N VAL A 347 -10.37 -11.75 -6.92
CA VAL A 347 -11.19 -11.40 -5.75
C VAL A 347 -11.28 -12.59 -4.81
N ARG A 348 -11.31 -12.33 -3.51
CA ARG A 348 -11.48 -13.35 -2.47
C ARG A 348 -12.94 -13.40 -2.04
N VAL A 349 -13.50 -14.61 -1.93
CA VAL A 349 -14.82 -14.84 -1.34
C VAL A 349 -14.67 -15.91 -0.27
N GLY A 350 -14.72 -15.47 0.99
CA GLY A 350 -14.20 -16.28 2.10
C GLY A 350 -12.70 -16.53 1.94
N THR A 351 -12.27 -17.79 1.98
CA THR A 351 -10.85 -18.17 1.84
C THR A 351 -10.39 -18.27 0.38
N ALA A 352 -11.30 -18.59 -0.56
CA ALA A 352 -10.98 -18.90 -1.95
C ALA A 352 -10.73 -17.66 -2.82
N LYS A 353 -9.81 -17.80 -3.80
CA LYS A 353 -9.59 -16.85 -4.89
C LYS A 353 -10.48 -17.19 -6.09
N HIS A 354 -11.02 -16.16 -6.75
CA HIS A 354 -11.82 -16.26 -7.97
C HIS A 354 -11.53 -15.07 -8.90
N ASP A 355 -11.72 -15.25 -10.21
CA ASP A 355 -11.69 -14.12 -11.15
C ASP A 355 -13.02 -13.36 -11.09
N LEU A 356 -12.98 -12.03 -10.95
CA LEU A 356 -14.19 -11.20 -10.82
C LEU A 356 -15.19 -11.43 -11.97
N GLU A 357 -14.70 -11.53 -13.21
CA GLU A 357 -15.58 -11.70 -14.38
C GLU A 357 -16.28 -13.07 -14.40
N LYS A 358 -15.56 -14.15 -14.05
CA LYS A 358 -16.16 -15.49 -13.96
C LYS A 358 -17.21 -15.52 -12.85
N LEU A 359 -16.86 -14.99 -11.67
CA LEU A 359 -17.74 -14.96 -10.50
C LEU A 359 -19.01 -14.11 -10.71
N LEU A 360 -18.95 -13.05 -11.52
CA LEU A 360 -20.13 -12.27 -11.92
C LEU A 360 -21.01 -13.00 -12.97
N ASN A 361 -20.43 -13.85 -13.82
CA ASN A 361 -21.12 -14.53 -14.92
C ASN A 361 -21.64 -15.95 -14.55
N GLU A 362 -20.96 -16.68 -13.66
CA GLU A 362 -21.17 -18.10 -13.34
C GLU A 362 -22.60 -18.46 -12.90
N LYS A 363 -23.39 -17.49 -12.43
CA LYS A 363 -24.78 -17.68 -12.01
C LYS A 363 -25.81 -16.86 -12.78
N ALA A 364 -25.52 -16.52 -14.03
CA ALA A 364 -26.53 -16.10 -15.02
C ALA A 364 -27.47 -17.24 -15.49
N GLY A 365 -27.48 -18.39 -14.79
CA GLY A 365 -28.24 -19.59 -15.11
C GLY A 365 -29.73 -19.48 -14.79
N LYS A 366 -30.55 -19.22 -15.82
CA LYS A 366 -31.99 -19.54 -15.95
C LYS A 366 -32.87 -19.55 -14.67
N LYS A 367 -33.75 -18.54 -14.58
CA LYS A 367 -34.98 -18.47 -13.74
C LYS A 367 -34.89 -17.95 -12.28
N THR A 368 -33.98 -17.02 -11.99
CA THR A 368 -34.16 -16.11 -10.84
C THR A 368 -34.05 -14.65 -11.26
N SER A 369 -34.89 -13.78 -10.68
CA SER A 369 -34.94 -12.34 -10.96
C SER A 369 -33.84 -11.59 -10.19
N HIS A 370 -32.59 -11.89 -10.51
CA HIS A 370 -31.42 -11.38 -9.80
C HIS A 370 -31.38 -9.85 -9.76
N ALA A 371 -31.03 -9.31 -8.59
CA ALA A 371 -30.55 -7.93 -8.48
C ALA A 371 -29.16 -7.87 -9.12
N GLN A 372 -29.09 -7.45 -10.38
CA GLN A 372 -27.82 -7.11 -11.03
C GLN A 372 -27.10 -6.03 -10.21
N LEU A 373 -25.78 -6.14 -10.11
CA LEU A 373 -24.96 -5.07 -9.55
C LEU A 373 -24.95 -3.87 -10.50
N SER A 374 -25.01 -2.67 -9.92
CA SER A 374 -24.77 -1.41 -10.61
C SER A 374 -23.27 -1.17 -10.71
N ALA A 375 -22.51 -1.44 -9.64
CA ALA A 375 -21.06 -1.31 -9.63
C ALA A 375 -20.36 -2.17 -8.57
N VAL A 376 -19.08 -2.46 -8.83
CA VAL A 376 -18.08 -2.96 -7.87
C VAL A 376 -16.94 -1.95 -7.80
N ALA A 377 -16.59 -1.49 -6.60
CA ALA A 377 -15.50 -0.54 -6.38
C ALA A 377 -14.68 -0.89 -5.14
N SER A 378 -13.42 -0.44 -5.05
CA SER A 378 -12.61 -0.52 -3.83
C SER A 378 -12.21 0.87 -3.34
N VAL A 379 -12.23 1.08 -2.01
CA VAL A 379 -11.76 2.29 -1.34
C VAL A 379 -10.25 2.18 -1.08
N PHE A 380 -9.45 3.05 -1.70
CA PHE A 380 -7.99 2.96 -1.62
C PHE A 380 -7.31 4.09 -0.82
N LYS A 381 -7.99 5.22 -0.64
CA LYS A 381 -7.59 6.28 0.29
C LYS A 381 -8.83 6.86 0.97
N VAL A 382 -8.76 7.10 2.27
CA VAL A 382 -9.75 7.90 3.00
C VAL A 382 -9.03 9.13 3.52
N PHE A 383 -9.59 10.32 3.32
CA PHE A 383 -8.95 11.59 3.65
C PHE A 383 -9.97 12.58 4.20
N ASN A 384 -9.63 13.31 5.26
CA ASN A 384 -10.51 14.29 5.88
C ASN A 384 -10.28 15.71 5.32
N HIS A 385 -10.97 16.04 4.22
CA HIS A 385 -10.76 17.31 3.53
C HIS A 385 -11.38 18.50 4.30
N PRO A 386 -10.65 19.58 4.63
CA PRO A 386 -11.09 20.64 5.54
C PRO A 386 -12.43 21.34 5.21
N LYS A 387 -12.86 21.33 3.95
CA LYS A 387 -14.15 21.92 3.51
C LYS A 387 -15.25 20.90 3.24
N GLU A 388 -14.88 19.67 2.86
CA GLU A 388 -15.83 18.66 2.38
C GLU A 388 -16.11 17.56 3.42
N GLY A 389 -15.30 17.50 4.49
CA GLY A 389 -15.29 16.40 5.45
C GLY A 389 -14.60 15.17 4.90
N VAL A 390 -14.96 14.00 5.42
CA VAL A 390 -14.35 12.72 5.02
C VAL A 390 -14.76 12.34 3.59
N LEU A 391 -13.74 12.19 2.75
CA LEU A 391 -13.80 11.73 1.37
C LEU A 391 -13.16 10.34 1.28
N SER A 392 -13.85 9.40 0.65
CA SER A 392 -13.33 8.06 0.35
C SER A 392 -13.03 7.96 -1.14
N PHE A 393 -11.75 7.96 -1.51
CA PHE A 393 -11.30 7.75 -2.89
C PHE A 393 -11.56 6.30 -3.29
N VAL A 394 -12.18 6.12 -4.45
CA VAL A 394 -12.58 4.82 -4.99
C VAL A 394 -12.12 4.63 -6.44
N ARG A 395 -11.81 3.38 -6.77
CA ARG A 395 -11.66 2.89 -8.14
C ARG A 395 -12.82 1.96 -8.47
N VAL A 396 -13.51 2.19 -9.60
CA VAL A 396 -14.59 1.31 -10.07
C VAL A 396 -14.01 0.22 -10.98
N TYR A 397 -14.21 -1.04 -10.63
CA TYR A 397 -13.69 -2.20 -11.37
C TYR A 397 -14.73 -2.86 -12.28
N HIS A 398 -16.02 -2.60 -12.04
CA HIS A 398 -17.12 -3.08 -12.86
C HIS A 398 -18.32 -2.14 -12.73
N GLY A 399 -19.03 -1.87 -13.83
CA GLY A 399 -20.30 -1.14 -13.87
C GLY A 399 -20.22 0.38 -13.76
N GLU A 400 -21.32 1.02 -13.36
CA GLU A 400 -21.43 2.45 -13.10
C GLU A 400 -21.98 2.72 -11.68
N LEU A 401 -21.23 3.50 -10.91
CA LEU A 401 -21.62 4.00 -9.60
C LEU A 401 -22.30 5.36 -9.78
N HIS A 402 -23.61 5.43 -9.59
CA HIS A 402 -24.38 6.68 -9.69
C HIS A 402 -24.46 7.44 -8.36
N ARG A 403 -24.56 8.78 -8.44
CA ARG A 403 -24.74 9.66 -7.29
C ARG A 403 -25.91 9.22 -6.40
N ASN A 404 -25.71 9.24 -5.08
CA ASN A 404 -26.68 8.88 -4.03
C ASN A 404 -27.18 7.42 -4.03
N THR A 405 -26.58 6.52 -4.82
CA THR A 405 -26.85 5.07 -4.77
C THR A 405 -26.30 4.49 -3.47
N SER A 406 -27.07 3.65 -2.78
CA SER A 406 -26.60 2.98 -1.57
C SER A 406 -25.54 1.92 -1.91
N THR A 407 -24.49 1.87 -1.10
CA THR A 407 -23.33 0.98 -1.27
C THR A 407 -23.23 0.03 -0.08
N TRP A 408 -23.17 -1.27 -0.33
CA TRP A 408 -22.87 -2.29 0.68
C TRP A 408 -21.36 -2.39 0.87
N ASN A 409 -20.89 -2.14 2.08
CA ASN A 409 -19.50 -2.35 2.47
C ASN A 409 -19.32 -3.81 2.91
N THR A 410 -18.50 -4.57 2.18
CA THR A 410 -18.33 -6.02 2.36
C THR A 410 -17.52 -6.40 3.61
N HIS A 411 -16.56 -5.56 4.02
CA HIS A 411 -15.76 -5.76 5.23
C HIS A 411 -16.60 -5.50 6.49
N THR A 412 -17.23 -4.33 6.57
CA THR A 412 -18.02 -3.93 7.75
C THR A 412 -19.43 -4.52 7.78
N GLN A 413 -19.89 -5.10 6.66
CA GLN A 413 -21.23 -5.67 6.46
C GLN A 413 -22.35 -4.67 6.75
N VAL A 414 -22.15 -3.41 6.34
CA VAL A 414 -23.09 -2.30 6.53
C VAL A 414 -23.47 -1.68 5.19
N LEU A 415 -24.75 -1.34 5.04
CA LEU A 415 -25.25 -0.50 3.95
C LEU A 415 -24.96 0.97 4.26
N GLU A 416 -24.03 1.58 3.54
CA GLU A 416 -23.71 3.00 3.62
C GLU A 416 -24.39 3.78 2.49
N LYS A 417 -24.82 5.02 2.76
CA LYS A 417 -25.50 5.87 1.77
C LYS A 417 -24.72 7.18 1.56
N PRO A 418 -24.11 7.41 0.38
CA PRO A 418 -23.31 8.59 0.12
C PRO A 418 -24.15 9.84 -0.16
N PHE A 419 -23.57 11.02 0.09
CA PHE A 419 -24.19 12.33 -0.20
C PHE A 419 -23.83 12.90 -1.59
N GLY A 420 -22.76 12.39 -2.20
CA GLY A 420 -22.26 12.88 -3.49
C GLY A 420 -21.07 12.08 -4.00
N LEU A 421 -20.80 12.25 -5.30
CA LEU A 421 -19.59 11.80 -5.97
C LEU A 421 -18.84 13.05 -6.45
N LEU A 422 -17.52 13.04 -6.31
CA LEU A 422 -16.61 14.12 -6.69
C LEU A 422 -15.54 13.58 -7.63
N GLN A 423 -15.27 14.29 -8.72
CA GLN A 423 -13.98 14.16 -9.40
C GLN A 423 -12.98 15.07 -8.68
N ILE A 424 -11.77 14.56 -8.42
CA ILE A 424 -10.68 15.34 -7.83
C ILE A 424 -9.55 15.44 -8.85
N SER A 425 -9.26 16.67 -9.27
CA SER A 425 -8.24 17.00 -10.27
C SER A 425 -7.30 18.04 -9.67
N ALA A 426 -6.13 17.58 -9.21
CA ALA A 426 -5.19 18.34 -8.39
C ALA A 426 -5.90 19.05 -7.23
N ALA A 427 -5.93 20.39 -7.22
CA ALA A 427 -6.50 21.21 -6.16
C ALA A 427 -8.01 21.50 -6.28
N LYS A 428 -8.74 20.87 -7.22
CA LYS A 428 -10.18 21.11 -7.47
C LYS A 428 -11.00 19.85 -7.27
N ALA A 429 -12.13 19.99 -6.58
CA ALA A 429 -13.17 18.98 -6.49
C ALA A 429 -14.42 19.45 -7.26
N GLU A 430 -14.94 18.63 -8.17
CA GLU A 430 -16.12 18.92 -8.98
C GLU A 430 -17.20 17.83 -8.76
N GLU A 431 -18.46 18.22 -8.53
CA GLU A 431 -19.54 17.23 -8.37
C GLU A 431 -19.88 16.52 -9.69
N ILE A 432 -19.87 15.19 -9.66
CA ILE A 432 -20.19 14.32 -10.79
C ILE A 432 -21.44 13.47 -10.51
N GLN A 433 -22.10 13.01 -11.59
CA GLN A 433 -23.34 12.24 -11.50
C GLN A 433 -23.12 10.72 -11.53
N ARG A 434 -21.98 10.27 -12.07
CA ARG A 434 -21.58 8.86 -12.13
C ARG A 434 -20.05 8.71 -12.20
N LEU A 435 -19.56 7.55 -11.77
CA LEU A 435 -18.22 7.01 -12.06
C LEU A 435 -18.39 5.66 -12.78
N GLY A 436 -17.76 5.47 -13.94
CA GLY A 436 -17.77 4.21 -14.69
C GLY A 436 -16.52 3.35 -14.48
N THR A 437 -16.55 2.10 -14.95
CA THR A 437 -15.41 1.17 -14.95
C THR A 437 -14.10 1.84 -15.36
N GLY A 438 -13.05 1.63 -14.57
CA GLY A 438 -11.72 2.17 -14.79
C GLY A 438 -11.50 3.60 -14.29
N GLN A 439 -12.56 4.34 -13.93
CA GLN A 439 -12.42 5.69 -13.38
C GLN A 439 -12.09 5.67 -11.87
N ILE A 440 -11.31 6.68 -11.47
CA ILE A 440 -10.99 7.01 -10.08
C ILE A 440 -11.71 8.32 -9.72
N GLY A 441 -12.33 8.36 -8.55
CA GLY A 441 -12.99 9.55 -8.00
C GLY A 441 -13.19 9.41 -6.48
N ALA A 442 -13.94 10.32 -5.86
CA ALA A 442 -14.17 10.30 -4.41
C ALA A 442 -15.67 10.28 -4.05
N ILE A 443 -16.01 9.49 -3.04
CA ILE A 443 -17.35 9.41 -2.44
C ILE A 443 -17.37 10.29 -1.19
N LYS A 444 -18.35 11.20 -1.11
CA LYS A 444 -18.56 12.07 0.06
C LYS A 444 -19.56 11.46 1.03
N GLY A 445 -19.17 11.36 2.30
CA GLY A 445 -20.10 11.05 3.42
C GLY A 445 -20.16 9.60 3.89
N LEU A 446 -19.26 8.72 3.46
CA LEU A 446 -19.15 7.38 4.05
C LEU A 446 -18.64 7.50 5.50
N LYS A 447 -19.26 6.75 6.41
CA LYS A 447 -19.06 6.85 7.87
C LYS A 447 -18.22 5.71 8.43
N LYS A 448 -18.35 4.50 7.89
CA LYS A 448 -17.61 3.32 8.33
C LYS A 448 -16.50 2.92 7.38
N ALA A 449 -16.64 3.23 6.08
CA ALA A 449 -15.63 2.96 5.07
C ALA A 449 -14.21 3.35 5.52
N ARG A 450 -13.32 2.36 5.45
CA ARG A 450 -11.87 2.42 5.63
C ARG A 450 -11.19 2.20 4.28
N THR A 451 -9.88 2.35 4.24
CA THR A 451 -9.11 1.83 3.10
C THR A 451 -9.05 0.31 3.10
N GLY A 452 -9.12 -0.30 1.92
CA GLY A 452 -9.25 -1.73 1.68
C GLY A 452 -10.70 -2.18 1.47
N ASP A 453 -11.68 -1.38 1.91
CA ASP A 453 -13.09 -1.76 1.85
C ASP A 453 -13.60 -1.85 0.40
N THR A 454 -14.08 -3.05 0.03
CA THR A 454 -14.82 -3.26 -1.23
C THR A 454 -16.29 -2.86 -1.07
N LEU A 455 -16.76 -1.99 -1.95
CA LEU A 455 -18.11 -1.44 -2.01
C LEU A 455 -18.89 -2.02 -3.19
N LEU A 456 -20.11 -2.49 -2.92
CA LEU A 456 -21.04 -3.05 -3.91
C LEU A 456 -22.29 -2.19 -4.01
N ALA A 457 -22.55 -1.65 -5.21
CA ALA A 457 -23.79 -0.94 -5.52
C ALA A 457 -24.73 -1.86 -6.31
N ALA A 458 -26.02 -1.91 -5.95
CA ALA A 458 -27.02 -2.73 -6.63
C ALA A 458 -28.01 -1.88 -7.43
N ILE A 459 -28.46 -2.37 -8.59
CA ILE A 459 -29.38 -1.61 -9.46
C ILE A 459 -30.69 -1.32 -8.71
N GLY A 460 -31.07 -0.04 -8.68
CA GLY A 460 -32.33 0.42 -8.08
C GLY A 460 -32.40 0.33 -6.56
N ASN A 461 -31.26 0.38 -5.84
CA ASN A 461 -31.17 0.24 -4.38
C ASN A 461 -31.79 -1.09 -3.85
N ARG A 462 -31.75 -2.16 -4.65
CA ARG A 462 -32.10 -3.52 -4.20
C ARG A 462 -31.00 -4.09 -3.29
N ASN A 463 -31.29 -5.19 -2.60
CA ASN A 463 -30.27 -5.90 -1.83
C ASN A 463 -29.20 -6.51 -2.74
N VAL A 464 -27.93 -6.42 -2.32
CA VAL A 464 -26.79 -7.07 -2.98
C VAL A 464 -26.95 -8.60 -2.92
N PRO A 465 -26.64 -9.35 -4.01
CA PRO A 465 -26.70 -10.80 -4.01
C PRO A 465 -25.85 -11.44 -2.90
N GLU A 466 -26.40 -12.44 -2.22
CA GLU A 466 -25.82 -13.02 -1.00
C GLU A 466 -24.40 -13.55 -1.17
N HIS A 467 -24.15 -14.28 -2.26
CA HIS A 467 -22.83 -14.81 -2.61
C HIS A 467 -21.77 -13.74 -2.91
N LEU A 468 -22.16 -12.47 -3.01
CA LEU A 468 -21.26 -11.33 -3.23
C LEU A 468 -21.06 -10.47 -1.97
N LYS A 469 -21.86 -10.66 -0.90
CA LYS A 469 -21.78 -9.83 0.33
C LYS A 469 -20.42 -9.88 1.03
N HIS A 470 -19.64 -10.93 0.77
CA HIS A 470 -18.30 -11.20 1.31
C HIS A 470 -17.24 -11.25 0.19
N LEU A 471 -17.41 -10.43 -0.85
CA LEU A 471 -16.44 -10.26 -1.93
C LEU A 471 -15.43 -9.17 -1.54
N HIS A 472 -14.15 -9.55 -1.51
CA HIS A 472 -13.04 -8.67 -1.15
C HIS A 472 -12.07 -8.58 -2.35
N ILE A 473 -11.92 -7.38 -2.91
CA ILE A 473 -10.85 -7.10 -3.88
C ILE A 473 -9.53 -7.03 -3.11
N MET A 474 -8.68 -8.05 -3.29
CA MET A 474 -7.31 -8.15 -2.75
C MET A 474 -7.11 -7.40 -1.42
N PRO A 475 -7.73 -7.88 -0.31
CA PRO A 475 -7.67 -7.18 0.97
C PRO A 475 -6.20 -7.08 1.41
N PRO A 476 -5.67 -5.87 1.67
CA PRO A 476 -4.26 -5.70 2.00
C PRO A 476 -3.94 -6.38 3.32
N GLU A 477 -2.84 -7.13 3.39
CA GLU A 477 -2.43 -7.82 4.61
C GLU A 477 -1.84 -6.81 5.59
N ILE A 478 -2.70 -6.22 6.42
CA ILE A 478 -2.34 -5.22 7.43
C ILE A 478 -1.41 -5.86 8.48
N PRO A 479 -0.13 -5.45 8.57
CA PRO A 479 0.80 -6.06 9.52
C PRO A 479 0.34 -5.91 10.98
N PRO A 480 0.80 -6.79 11.90
CA PRO A 480 0.58 -6.59 13.32
C PRO A 480 1.24 -5.28 13.78
N ALA A 481 0.57 -4.54 14.66
CA ALA A 481 1.18 -3.40 15.32
C ALA A 481 2.19 -3.88 16.36
N VAL A 482 3.37 -3.26 16.40
CA VAL A 482 4.52 -3.68 17.23
C VAL A 482 4.98 -2.59 18.19
N ALA A 483 4.73 -1.32 17.86
CA ALA A 483 4.93 -0.19 18.75
C ALA A 483 3.58 0.34 19.26
N PHE A 484 3.55 0.90 20.47
CA PHE A 484 2.40 1.61 20.99
C PHE A 484 2.78 2.84 21.81
N LEU A 485 1.77 3.65 22.11
CA LEU A 485 1.88 4.93 22.79
C LEU A 485 0.64 5.17 23.66
N ALA A 486 0.83 5.55 24.91
CA ALA A 486 -0.23 6.06 25.77
C ALA A 486 -0.53 7.54 25.44
N ILE A 487 -1.81 7.88 25.37
CA ILE A 487 -2.35 9.22 25.10
C ILE A 487 -3.38 9.56 26.17
N ASP A 488 -3.10 10.62 26.93
CA ASP A 488 -3.83 11.02 28.12
C ASP A 488 -4.72 12.24 27.81
N PRO A 489 -6.06 12.08 27.69
CA PRO A 489 -6.95 13.18 27.34
C PRO A 489 -7.13 14.16 28.51
N LYS A 490 -7.21 15.46 28.20
CA LYS A 490 -7.41 16.54 29.19
C LYS A 490 -8.88 16.67 29.60
N GLY A 491 -9.42 15.58 30.15
CA GLY A 491 -10.79 15.43 30.62
C GLY A 491 -11.77 14.85 29.59
N PRO A 492 -13.02 14.57 30.01
CA PRO A 492 -13.96 13.74 29.26
C PRO A 492 -14.49 14.36 27.96
N THR A 493 -14.42 15.68 27.81
CA THR A 493 -14.74 16.36 26.54
C THR A 493 -13.61 16.16 25.52
N ALA A 494 -12.35 16.30 25.96
CA ALA A 494 -11.19 16.06 25.13
C ALA A 494 -11.07 14.58 24.74
N ALA A 495 -11.42 13.65 25.64
CA ALA A 495 -11.48 12.22 25.35
C ALA A 495 -12.39 11.90 24.15
N LYS A 496 -13.54 12.56 24.00
CA LYS A 496 -14.45 12.34 22.86
C LYS A 496 -13.94 12.92 21.53
N GLU A 497 -13.32 14.10 21.55
CA GLU A 497 -12.71 14.66 20.33
C GLU A 497 -11.43 13.91 19.94
N LEU A 498 -10.69 13.36 20.91
CA LEU A 498 -9.58 12.41 20.69
C LEU A 498 -10.08 11.09 20.09
N GLU A 499 -11.13 10.49 20.65
CA GLU A 499 -11.78 9.28 20.13
C GLU A 499 -12.22 9.47 18.67
N ILE A 500 -12.86 10.60 18.34
CA ILE A 500 -13.21 10.97 16.96
C ILE A 500 -11.96 11.17 16.07
N ALA A 501 -10.87 11.75 16.59
CA ALA A 501 -9.64 11.94 15.83
C ALA A 501 -8.94 10.58 15.53
N LEU A 502 -8.87 9.69 16.52
CA LEU A 502 -8.31 8.34 16.41
C LEU A 502 -9.14 7.45 15.48
N ASP A 503 -10.48 7.55 15.52
CA ASP A 503 -11.38 6.88 14.58
C ASP A 503 -11.10 7.31 13.13
N ASN A 504 -10.92 8.61 12.88
CA ASN A 504 -10.61 9.08 11.53
C ASN A 504 -9.19 8.66 11.09
N ALA A 505 -8.20 8.70 11.98
CA ALA A 505 -6.85 8.20 11.70
C ALA A 505 -6.84 6.70 11.36
N SER A 506 -7.57 5.87 12.11
CA SER A 506 -7.69 4.41 11.87
C SER A 506 -8.54 4.05 10.63
N ARG A 507 -9.24 5.02 10.02
CA ARG A 507 -9.92 4.87 8.73
C ARG A 507 -9.06 5.29 7.55
N GLU A 508 -8.24 6.34 7.75
CA GLU A 508 -7.22 6.82 6.82
C GLU A 508 -6.07 5.81 6.68
N ASP A 509 -5.57 5.27 7.79
CA ASP A 509 -4.63 4.15 7.84
C ASP A 509 -5.17 3.02 8.75
N PRO A 510 -5.60 1.87 8.20
CA PRO A 510 -6.09 0.74 8.99
C PRO A 510 -4.99 -0.07 9.72
N SER A 511 -3.70 0.24 9.49
CA SER A 511 -2.58 -0.27 10.29
C SER A 511 -2.39 0.51 11.60
N LEU A 512 -2.93 1.73 11.71
CA LEU A 512 -3.15 2.39 13.00
C LEU A 512 -4.37 1.80 13.70
N ARG A 513 -4.13 1.27 14.91
CA ARG A 513 -5.16 0.68 15.78
C ARG A 513 -5.14 1.40 17.12
N TYR A 514 -6.27 1.52 17.79
CA TYR A 514 -6.30 2.09 19.13
C TYR A 514 -7.27 1.34 20.05
N THR A 515 -7.02 1.44 21.35
CA THR A 515 -7.89 0.93 22.42
C THR A 515 -7.97 1.95 23.55
N ARG A 516 -9.00 1.87 24.39
CA ARG A 516 -9.17 2.72 25.59
C ARG A 516 -9.25 1.81 26.82
N ASP A 517 -8.50 2.10 27.88
CA ASP A 517 -8.70 1.43 29.18
C ASP A 517 -9.81 2.19 29.94
N GLU A 518 -10.92 1.50 30.22
CA GLU A 518 -12.08 2.04 30.95
C GLU A 518 -11.75 2.48 32.39
N LYS A 519 -10.61 2.06 32.95
CA LYS A 519 -10.21 2.32 34.35
C LYS A 519 -9.27 3.50 34.51
N THR A 520 -8.46 3.81 33.50
CA THR A 520 -7.55 4.96 33.50
C THR A 520 -8.01 6.08 32.57
N GLU A 521 -9.02 5.81 31.73
CA GLU A 521 -9.50 6.67 30.62
C GLU A 521 -8.44 7.00 29.55
N GLN A 522 -7.28 6.34 29.59
CA GLN A 522 -6.19 6.52 28.65
C GLN A 522 -6.47 5.81 27.33
N PHE A 523 -5.96 6.37 26.24
CA PHE A 523 -6.02 5.78 24.91
C PHE A 523 -4.65 5.22 24.55
N ILE A 524 -4.59 3.95 24.15
CA ILE A 524 -3.37 3.28 23.67
C ILE A 524 -3.45 3.24 22.15
N LEU A 525 -2.64 4.05 21.48
CA LEU A 525 -2.43 4.03 20.03
C LEU A 525 -1.36 2.99 19.69
N GLN A 526 -1.57 2.22 18.62
CA GLN A 526 -0.70 1.13 18.18
C GLN A 526 -0.38 1.30 16.69
N GLY A 527 0.85 0.99 16.28
CA GLY A 527 1.29 1.11 14.89
C GLY A 527 2.47 0.21 14.52
N MET A 528 2.83 0.25 13.23
CA MET A 528 3.87 -0.62 12.63
C MET A 528 5.32 -0.29 13.04
N GLY A 529 5.57 0.86 13.68
CA GLY A 529 6.92 1.25 14.09
C GLY A 529 7.02 2.69 14.60
N LYS A 530 8.22 3.08 15.05
CA LYS A 530 8.54 4.39 15.64
C LYS A 530 8.15 5.56 14.71
N LEU A 531 8.71 5.61 13.50
CA LEU A 531 8.46 6.71 12.56
C LEU A 531 6.97 6.85 12.20
N HIS A 532 6.28 5.73 12.04
CA HIS A 532 4.85 5.71 11.76
C HIS A 532 4.05 6.32 12.95
N LEU A 533 4.34 5.93 14.19
CA LEU A 533 3.71 6.56 15.35
C LEU A 533 4.09 8.04 15.51
N ASP A 534 5.34 8.43 15.28
CA ASP A 534 5.78 9.84 15.32
C ASP A 534 4.94 10.72 14.36
N ILE A 535 4.64 10.20 13.17
CA ILE A 535 3.80 10.87 12.16
C ILE A 535 2.33 10.91 12.57
N ALA A 536 1.78 9.80 13.06
CA ALA A 536 0.41 9.77 13.57
C ALA A 536 0.22 10.77 14.72
N VAL A 537 1.19 10.83 15.63
CA VAL A 537 1.25 11.79 16.75
C VAL A 537 1.40 13.22 16.27
N TYR A 538 2.25 13.49 15.26
CA TYR A 538 2.37 14.80 14.65
C TYR A 538 1.02 15.27 14.09
N ASN A 539 0.37 14.45 13.27
CA ASN A 539 -0.92 14.76 12.66
C ASN A 539 -2.04 14.95 13.70
N LEU A 540 -2.06 14.14 14.77
CA LEU A 540 -2.98 14.33 15.89
C LEU A 540 -2.73 15.65 16.64
N LYS A 541 -1.46 16.03 16.86
CA LYS A 541 -1.08 17.30 17.52
C LYS A 541 -1.39 18.54 16.67
N GLN A 542 -1.44 18.43 15.34
CA GLN A 542 -1.85 19.52 14.46
C GLN A 542 -3.37 19.79 14.49
N ASN A 543 -4.19 18.87 15.02
CA ASN A 543 -5.63 19.08 15.16
C ASN A 543 -5.94 19.88 16.45
N PRO A 544 -6.40 21.14 16.37
CA PRO A 544 -6.58 22.00 17.55
C PRO A 544 -7.69 21.53 18.51
N LYS A 545 -8.46 20.51 18.13
CA LYS A 545 -9.43 19.86 19.02
C LYS A 545 -8.81 18.78 19.93
N VAL A 546 -7.66 18.23 19.57
CA VAL A 546 -7.02 17.13 20.30
C VAL A 546 -6.25 17.71 21.49
N GLN A 547 -6.90 17.76 22.64
CA GLN A 547 -6.29 18.21 23.90
C GLN A 547 -5.87 16.98 24.73
N ALA A 548 -4.71 16.44 24.40
CA ALA A 548 -4.13 15.30 25.09
C ALA A 548 -2.63 15.50 25.32
N ASP A 549 -2.08 14.85 26.34
CA ASP A 549 -0.65 14.62 26.48
C ASP A 549 -0.28 13.25 25.87
N PHE A 550 0.92 13.13 25.33
CA PHE A 550 1.39 11.95 24.62
C PHE A 550 2.65 11.44 25.34
N GLY A 551 2.63 10.17 25.75
CA GLY A 551 3.74 9.54 26.47
C GLY A 551 4.96 9.19 25.60
N PRO A 552 5.87 8.36 26.11
CA PRO A 552 6.88 7.70 25.28
C PRO A 552 6.25 6.59 24.42
N ILE A 553 6.93 6.22 23.33
CA ILE A 553 6.63 5.00 22.57
C ILE A 553 7.23 3.80 23.33
N GLU A 554 6.44 2.78 23.59
CA GLU A 554 6.80 1.60 24.40
C GLU A 554 6.63 0.27 23.63
N VAL A 555 7.04 -0.83 24.29
CA VAL A 555 7.22 -2.16 23.72
C VAL A 555 6.47 -3.21 24.54
N ASP A 556 5.83 -4.16 23.86
CA ASP A 556 4.68 -4.92 24.43
C ASP A 556 5.10 -6.16 25.22
N TYR A 557 5.63 -5.94 26.41
CA TYR A 557 6.04 -7.02 27.31
C TYR A 557 4.83 -7.87 27.76
N LYS A 558 4.97 -9.20 27.66
CA LYS A 558 4.02 -10.18 28.23
C LYS A 558 4.64 -10.89 29.43
N GLU A 559 3.85 -11.69 30.13
CA GLU A 559 4.34 -12.60 31.17
C GLU A 559 4.15 -14.06 30.75
N CYS A 560 4.99 -14.97 31.22
CA CYS A 560 4.89 -16.40 30.94
C CYS A 560 5.26 -17.24 32.17
N ILE A 561 4.85 -18.51 32.18
CA ILE A 561 5.22 -19.48 33.21
C ILE A 561 6.36 -20.36 32.68
N THR A 562 7.40 -20.53 33.49
CA THR A 562 8.65 -21.20 33.08
C THR A 562 8.85 -22.58 33.71
N ALA A 563 7.94 -23.02 34.59
CA ALA A 563 7.90 -24.35 35.18
C ALA A 563 6.45 -24.66 35.66
N PRO A 564 5.99 -25.92 35.62
CA PRO A 564 4.63 -26.29 36.07
C PRO A 564 4.30 -25.87 37.52
N VAL A 565 3.08 -25.38 37.73
CA VAL A 565 2.53 -24.93 39.03
C VAL A 565 1.09 -25.40 39.21
N GLY A 566 0.79 -25.98 40.37
CA GLY A 566 -0.48 -26.62 40.69
C GLY A 566 -0.34 -28.13 40.95
N PRO A 567 -1.45 -28.88 41.07
CA PRO A 567 -2.83 -28.39 41.01
C PRO A 567 -3.22 -27.57 42.25
N HIS A 568 -3.73 -26.35 42.05
CA HIS A 568 -4.20 -25.46 43.12
C HIS A 568 -5.72 -25.53 43.25
N ARG A 569 -6.23 -26.24 44.27
CA ARG A 569 -7.67 -26.36 44.56
C ARG A 569 -8.18 -25.13 45.31
N VAL A 570 -9.19 -24.47 44.76
CA VAL A 570 -9.88 -23.33 45.36
C VAL A 570 -11.38 -23.58 45.40
N THR A 571 -11.97 -23.43 46.58
CA THR A 571 -13.43 -23.39 46.77
C THR A 571 -13.91 -21.95 46.75
N PHE A 572 -14.88 -21.66 45.88
CA PHE A 572 -15.57 -20.38 45.79
C PHE A 572 -17.00 -20.55 46.32
N ASP A 573 -17.17 -20.32 47.62
CA ASP A 573 -18.45 -20.26 48.33
C ASP A 573 -18.78 -18.80 48.65
N ARG A 574 -19.78 -18.24 47.95
CA ARG A 574 -20.27 -16.85 48.12
C ARG A 574 -21.73 -16.73 47.67
N VAL A 575 -22.33 -15.58 47.94
CA VAL A 575 -23.59 -15.16 47.30
C VAL A 575 -23.27 -14.36 46.04
N VAL A 576 -23.73 -14.82 44.88
CA VAL A 576 -23.61 -14.12 43.59
C VAL A 576 -25.00 -13.88 43.01
N ALA A 577 -25.33 -12.63 42.67
CA ALA A 577 -26.65 -12.22 42.18
C ALA A 577 -27.82 -12.73 43.05
N SER A 578 -27.69 -12.58 44.36
CA SER A 578 -28.64 -13.02 45.39
C SER A 578 -28.90 -14.54 45.46
N LYS A 579 -28.07 -15.37 44.82
CA LYS A 579 -28.04 -16.82 44.98
C LYS A 579 -26.76 -17.23 45.71
N SER A 580 -26.88 -17.98 46.81
CA SER A 580 -25.75 -18.67 47.44
C SER A 580 -25.36 -19.91 46.63
N GLY A 581 -24.09 -20.05 46.29
CA GLY A 581 -23.58 -21.23 45.62
C GLY A 581 -22.10 -21.46 45.91
N LYS A 582 -21.69 -22.73 45.83
CA LYS A 582 -20.33 -23.19 46.06
C LYS A 582 -19.83 -23.95 44.84
N VAL A 583 -18.63 -23.60 44.37
CA VAL A 583 -17.90 -24.34 43.33
C VAL A 583 -16.47 -24.55 43.78
N SER A 584 -16.03 -25.81 43.87
CA SER A 584 -14.61 -26.16 43.94
C SER A 584 -14.05 -26.44 42.55
N CYS A 585 -12.91 -25.83 42.23
CA CYS A 585 -12.12 -26.17 41.07
C CYS A 585 -10.63 -26.24 41.43
N SER A 586 -9.83 -26.87 40.58
CA SER A 586 -8.38 -26.88 40.68
C SER A 586 -7.75 -26.39 39.39
N ALA A 587 -6.68 -25.60 39.49
CA ALA A 587 -5.94 -25.07 38.35
C ALA A 587 -4.49 -25.59 38.34
N THR A 588 -4.07 -26.13 37.20
CA THR A 588 -2.67 -26.44 36.88
C THR A 588 -2.23 -25.58 35.71
N LEU A 589 -1.09 -24.91 35.85
CA LEU A 589 -0.51 -24.01 34.87
C LEU A 589 0.86 -24.53 34.44
N GLU A 590 1.09 -24.69 33.14
CA GLU A 590 2.30 -25.31 32.58
C GLU A 590 2.84 -24.46 31.40
N PRO A 591 4.14 -24.50 31.10
CA PRO A 591 4.68 -23.88 29.88
C PRO A 591 4.10 -24.54 28.62
N LEU A 592 3.75 -23.75 27.60
CA LEU A 592 3.19 -24.28 26.35
C LEU A 592 4.29 -24.75 25.39
N GLU A 593 4.72 -26.01 25.55
CA GLU A 593 5.63 -26.66 24.59
C GLU A 593 4.93 -27.05 23.27
N GLU A 594 5.70 -27.07 22.17
CA GLU A 594 5.20 -27.29 20.81
C GLU A 594 4.49 -28.63 20.62
N HIS A 595 4.93 -29.67 21.33
CA HIS A 595 4.32 -31.00 21.26
C HIS A 595 2.85 -31.00 21.72
N HIS A 596 2.45 -30.05 22.59
CA HIS A 596 1.06 -29.90 23.01
C HIS A 596 0.13 -29.42 21.89
N ARG A 597 0.63 -28.65 20.90
CA ARG A 597 -0.18 -28.22 19.74
C ARG A 597 -0.54 -29.40 18.83
N GLN A 598 0.37 -30.37 18.73
CA GLN A 598 0.18 -31.57 17.88
C GLN A 598 -0.64 -32.65 18.60
N ALA A 599 -0.55 -32.74 19.92
CA ALA A 599 -1.27 -33.71 20.76
C ALA A 599 -2.68 -33.24 21.20
N ALA A 600 -3.32 -32.34 20.43
CA ALA A 600 -4.57 -31.69 20.78
C ALA A 600 -5.81 -32.60 20.65
N LEU A 601 -5.99 -33.49 21.63
CA LEU A 601 -7.23 -34.23 21.85
C LEU A 601 -8.29 -33.32 22.51
N GLU A 602 -9.56 -33.71 22.34
CA GLU A 602 -10.74 -32.89 22.66
C GLU A 602 -10.98 -32.72 24.17
N PRO A 603 -11.56 -31.60 24.66
CA PRO A 603 -11.82 -30.32 23.98
C PRO A 603 -10.91 -29.20 24.54
N THR A 604 -9.94 -28.77 23.74
CA THR A 604 -8.97 -27.74 24.14
C THR A 604 -9.23 -26.43 23.39
N VAL A 605 -9.25 -25.29 24.09
CA VAL A 605 -9.61 -23.97 23.54
C VAL A 605 -8.42 -23.01 23.63
N GLU A 606 -7.95 -22.49 22.50
CA GLU A 606 -6.90 -21.47 22.48
C GLU A 606 -7.50 -20.05 22.63
N ARG A 607 -6.98 -19.27 23.60
CA ARG A 607 -7.35 -17.85 23.80
C ARG A 607 -6.13 -17.04 24.23
N GLY A 608 -5.83 -15.96 23.49
CA GLY A 608 -4.75 -15.03 23.83
C GLY A 608 -3.36 -15.68 23.85
N GLY A 609 -3.11 -16.67 23.00
CA GLY A 609 -1.86 -17.45 23.00
C GLY A 609 -1.69 -18.34 24.24
N ASN A 610 -2.78 -18.70 24.93
CA ASN A 610 -2.81 -19.71 25.98
C ASN A 610 -3.73 -20.85 25.58
N MET A 611 -3.36 -22.07 25.96
CA MET A 611 -4.07 -23.31 25.64
C MET A 611 -4.90 -23.74 26.86
N ILE A 612 -6.22 -23.54 26.82
CA ILE A 612 -7.10 -23.75 27.97
C ILE A 612 -7.84 -25.08 27.81
N HIS A 613 -7.64 -25.99 28.76
CA HIS A 613 -8.26 -27.31 28.83
C HIS A 613 -9.18 -27.38 30.06
N ILE A 614 -10.42 -27.81 29.87
CA ILE A 614 -11.45 -27.80 30.92
C ILE A 614 -12.00 -29.21 31.13
N ILE A 615 -11.73 -29.76 32.31
CA ILE A 615 -12.20 -31.06 32.76
C ILE A 615 -13.31 -30.83 33.78
N ILE A 616 -14.47 -31.42 33.54
CA ILE A 616 -15.58 -31.49 34.51
C ILE A 616 -15.79 -32.98 34.81
N ASN A 617 -15.38 -33.42 36.00
CA ASN A 617 -15.60 -34.79 36.44
C ASN A 617 -17.07 -34.92 36.86
N LEU A 618 -17.84 -35.74 36.13
CA LEU A 618 -19.22 -36.07 36.46
C LEU A 618 -19.27 -37.24 37.45
N PRO A 619 -20.31 -37.35 38.30
CA PRO A 619 -20.45 -38.49 39.23
C PRO A 619 -20.64 -39.81 38.48
N GLU A 620 -19.95 -40.87 38.93
CA GLU A 620 -20.07 -42.22 38.34
C GLU A 620 -21.47 -42.81 38.50
N ASP A 621 -22.23 -42.38 39.52
CA ASP A 621 -23.62 -42.78 39.80
C ASP A 621 -24.66 -42.34 38.75
N GLY A 622 -24.23 -41.74 37.62
CA GLY A 622 -25.11 -41.31 36.54
C GLY A 622 -26.08 -40.17 36.91
N THR A 623 -25.86 -39.52 38.06
CA THR A 623 -26.72 -38.44 38.55
C THR A 623 -26.45 -37.19 37.71
N LEU A 624 -27.50 -36.61 37.10
CA LEU A 624 -27.36 -35.37 36.34
C LEU A 624 -26.83 -34.24 37.25
N PRO A 625 -25.78 -33.51 36.85
CA PRO A 625 -25.30 -32.36 37.62
C PRO A 625 -26.40 -31.28 37.70
N GLY A 626 -26.42 -30.52 38.79
CA GLY A 626 -27.39 -29.42 39.01
C GLY A 626 -27.17 -28.18 38.13
N PHE A 627 -26.49 -28.33 37.00
CA PHE A 627 -26.06 -27.28 36.07
C PHE A 627 -25.80 -27.86 34.67
N ASP A 628 -25.85 -27.02 33.64
CA ASP A 628 -25.44 -27.39 32.28
C ASP A 628 -23.90 -27.44 32.19
N PRO A 629 -23.28 -28.59 31.84
CA PRO A 629 -21.83 -28.70 31.67
C PRO A 629 -21.27 -27.76 30.59
N GLU A 630 -21.99 -27.48 29.51
CA GLU A 630 -21.51 -26.61 28.43
C GLU A 630 -21.58 -25.12 28.81
N GLU A 631 -22.63 -24.69 29.50
CA GLU A 631 -22.64 -23.36 30.12
C GLU A 631 -21.49 -23.24 31.14
N ALA A 632 -21.29 -24.26 31.99
CA ALA A 632 -20.20 -24.27 32.96
C ALA A 632 -18.82 -24.17 32.27
N ARG A 633 -18.56 -24.91 31.18
CA ARG A 633 -17.32 -24.79 30.38
C ARG A 633 -17.10 -23.35 29.89
N GLN A 634 -18.11 -22.73 29.30
CA GLN A 634 -17.98 -21.37 28.77
C GLN A 634 -17.73 -20.32 29.88
N GLN A 635 -18.33 -20.50 31.06
CA GLN A 635 -18.12 -19.61 32.21
C GLN A 635 -16.76 -19.82 32.89
N LEU A 636 -16.30 -21.07 33.02
CA LEU A 636 -14.94 -21.40 33.45
C LEU A 636 -13.90 -20.77 32.50
N LEU A 637 -14.10 -20.88 31.19
CA LEU A 637 -13.26 -20.26 30.15
C LEU A 637 -13.18 -18.73 30.32
N ASN A 638 -14.33 -18.06 30.51
CA ASN A 638 -14.39 -16.62 30.78
C ASN A 638 -13.60 -16.25 32.05
N GLY A 639 -13.69 -17.08 33.10
CA GLY A 639 -12.94 -16.90 34.36
C GLY A 639 -11.42 -17.00 34.18
N VAL A 640 -10.95 -17.97 33.39
CA VAL A 640 -9.52 -18.12 33.04
C VAL A 640 -9.02 -16.91 32.25
N VAL A 641 -9.75 -16.50 31.19
CA VAL A 641 -9.39 -15.33 30.37
C VAL A 641 -9.29 -14.07 31.22
N ALA A 642 -10.22 -13.86 32.15
CA ALA A 642 -10.20 -12.73 33.10
C ALA A 642 -9.06 -12.82 34.15
N ALA A 643 -8.46 -14.00 34.36
CA ALA A 643 -7.29 -14.16 35.23
C ALA A 643 -5.97 -13.87 34.49
N VAL A 644 -5.76 -14.47 33.32
CA VAL A 644 -4.52 -14.30 32.53
C VAL A 644 -4.33 -12.89 31.98
N ALA A 645 -5.39 -12.08 31.89
CA ALA A 645 -5.32 -10.71 31.40
C ALA A 645 -4.39 -9.77 32.20
N ARG A 646 -3.99 -10.12 33.44
CA ARG A 646 -3.00 -9.38 34.25
C ARG A 646 -2.15 -10.35 35.09
N GLY A 647 -0.88 -10.49 34.73
CA GLY A 647 0.11 -11.35 35.39
C GLY A 647 0.64 -10.80 36.72
N PRO A 648 1.37 -11.62 37.49
CA PRO A 648 1.80 -11.27 38.84
C PRO A 648 3.04 -10.35 38.93
N ARG A 649 3.88 -10.23 37.89
CA ARG A 649 5.17 -9.49 37.91
C ARG A 649 5.05 -8.05 37.41
N ARG A 650 4.34 -7.81 36.30
CA ARG A 650 4.17 -6.48 35.66
C ARG A 650 2.70 -6.07 35.49
N ALA A 651 1.75 -6.92 35.88
CA ALA A 651 0.33 -6.83 35.52
C ALA A 651 0.07 -6.89 34.00
N ALA A 652 1.04 -7.40 33.22
CA ALA A 652 0.94 -7.57 31.78
C ALA A 652 0.20 -8.88 31.43
N PRO A 653 -0.39 -9.03 30.23
CA PRO A 653 -1.09 -10.26 29.87
C PRO A 653 -0.16 -11.48 29.91
N VAL A 654 -0.63 -12.57 30.51
CA VAL A 654 0.06 -13.86 30.53
C VAL A 654 -0.20 -14.58 29.21
N GLN A 655 0.85 -15.11 28.59
CA GLN A 655 0.83 -15.81 27.30
C GLN A 655 1.75 -17.04 27.34
N GLY A 656 1.59 -17.99 26.42
CA GLY A 656 2.45 -19.16 26.30
C GLY A 656 2.25 -20.18 27.42
N CYS A 657 1.06 -20.21 28.03
CA CYS A 657 0.73 -21.14 29.11
C CYS A 657 -0.34 -22.15 28.67
N ARG A 658 -0.15 -23.42 29.04
CA ARG A 658 -1.20 -24.44 29.08
C ARG A 658 -1.89 -24.36 30.44
N ILE A 659 -3.22 -24.30 30.44
CA ILE A 659 -4.03 -24.07 31.64
C ILE A 659 -5.08 -25.17 31.72
N THR A 660 -4.89 -26.12 32.64
CA THR A 660 -5.88 -27.16 32.92
C THR A 660 -6.70 -26.76 34.13
N ILE A 661 -8.01 -26.64 33.95
CA ILE A 661 -8.99 -26.47 35.02
C ILE A 661 -9.74 -27.77 35.21
N THR A 662 -9.67 -28.35 36.41
CA THR A 662 -10.46 -29.55 36.79
C THR A 662 -11.49 -29.18 37.84
N VAL A 663 -12.77 -29.35 37.50
CA VAL A 663 -13.93 -29.21 38.40
C VAL A 663 -14.41 -30.60 38.81
N ASP A 664 -14.65 -30.77 40.10
CA ASP A 664 -15.27 -31.95 40.69
C ASP A 664 -16.75 -31.62 40.93
N ALA A 665 -17.66 -32.19 40.13
CA ALA A 665 -19.09 -31.87 40.21
C ALA A 665 -19.71 -32.27 41.56
N ALA A 666 -19.15 -33.26 42.27
CA ALA A 666 -19.64 -33.71 43.56
C ALA A 666 -19.36 -32.71 44.70
N ASP A 667 -18.41 -31.78 44.52
CA ASP A 667 -18.10 -30.68 45.45
C ASP A 667 -18.63 -29.32 44.92
N THR A 668 -19.81 -29.35 44.28
CA THR A 668 -20.55 -28.15 43.84
C THR A 668 -21.97 -28.14 44.41
N GLU A 669 -22.41 -26.98 44.91
CA GLU A 669 -23.72 -26.82 45.57
C GLU A 669 -24.41 -25.58 45.01
N ASN A 670 -25.62 -25.75 44.44
CA ASN A 670 -26.42 -24.69 43.80
C ASN A 670 -25.61 -23.69 42.92
N PRO A 671 -24.72 -24.16 42.02
CA PRO A 671 -23.83 -23.28 41.28
C PRO A 671 -24.58 -22.40 40.27
N SER A 672 -23.91 -21.33 39.83
CA SER A 672 -24.34 -20.51 38.69
C SER A 672 -23.11 -20.06 37.89
N GLY A 673 -23.29 -19.57 36.66
CA GLY A 673 -22.18 -19.11 35.81
C GLY A 673 -21.23 -18.11 36.48
N GLY A 674 -21.73 -17.29 37.40
CA GLY A 674 -20.90 -16.37 38.20
C GLY A 674 -20.00 -17.08 39.23
N HIS A 675 -20.45 -18.20 39.80
CA HIS A 675 -19.64 -19.03 40.70
C HIS A 675 -18.54 -19.78 39.93
N PHE A 676 -18.85 -20.35 38.76
CA PHE A 676 -17.85 -20.97 37.88
C PHE A 676 -16.78 -19.97 37.41
N THR A 677 -17.21 -18.81 36.91
CA THR A 677 -16.31 -17.71 36.52
C THR A 677 -15.43 -17.27 37.70
N GLY A 678 -16.02 -17.09 38.88
CA GLY A 678 -15.32 -16.69 40.10
C GLY A 678 -14.30 -17.71 40.59
N ALA A 679 -14.65 -19.00 40.59
CA ALA A 679 -13.78 -20.10 40.99
C ALA A 679 -12.56 -20.22 40.07
N ALA A 680 -12.76 -20.35 38.76
CA ALA A 680 -11.66 -20.46 37.79
C ALA A 680 -10.74 -19.23 37.81
N SER A 681 -11.32 -18.02 37.86
CA SER A 681 -10.53 -16.79 37.89
C SER A 681 -9.70 -16.65 39.17
N ARG A 682 -10.19 -17.20 40.30
CA ARG A 682 -9.45 -17.22 41.57
C ARG A 682 -8.36 -18.29 41.58
N ALA A 683 -8.65 -19.52 41.15
CA ALA A 683 -7.68 -20.62 41.11
C ALA A 683 -6.46 -20.28 40.22
N VAL A 684 -6.68 -19.73 39.02
CA VAL A 684 -5.58 -19.30 38.14
C VAL A 684 -4.76 -18.15 38.76
N ARG A 685 -5.39 -17.17 39.42
CA ARG A 685 -4.67 -16.07 40.09
C ARG A 685 -3.87 -16.52 41.31
N GLU A 686 -4.36 -17.48 42.09
CA GLU A 686 -3.64 -18.02 43.24
C GLU A 686 -2.46 -18.90 42.79
N ALA A 687 -2.64 -19.72 41.73
CA ALA A 687 -1.54 -20.45 41.09
C ALA A 687 -0.48 -19.51 40.46
N LEU A 688 -0.88 -18.44 39.76
CA LEU A 688 0.04 -17.41 39.25
C LEU A 688 0.81 -16.71 40.38
N ARG A 689 0.15 -16.43 41.51
CA ARG A 689 0.81 -15.85 42.69
C ARG A 689 1.84 -16.79 43.29
N GLU A 690 1.57 -18.10 43.40
CA GLU A 690 2.60 -19.07 43.83
C GLU A 690 3.75 -19.15 42.83
N ALA A 691 3.46 -19.20 41.52
CA ALA A 691 4.48 -19.25 40.47
C ALA A 691 5.50 -18.11 40.63
N HIS A 692 5.01 -16.89 40.87
CA HIS A 692 5.86 -15.72 41.12
C HIS A 692 6.56 -15.77 42.49
N THR A 693 5.81 -15.98 43.57
CA THR A 693 6.29 -15.75 44.95
C THR A 693 7.17 -16.89 45.46
N SER A 694 6.78 -18.14 45.19
CA SER A 694 7.36 -19.33 45.83
C SER A 694 8.34 -20.07 44.93
N ARG A 695 8.20 -19.93 43.60
CA ARG A 695 9.02 -20.68 42.62
C ARG A 695 9.87 -19.78 41.70
N GLN A 696 9.67 -18.45 41.72
CA GLN A 696 10.23 -17.49 40.75
C GLN A 696 10.03 -17.92 39.27
N ALA A 697 8.98 -18.69 39.00
CA ALA A 697 8.70 -19.35 37.72
C ALA A 697 7.91 -18.46 36.75
N VAL A 698 8.00 -17.13 36.88
CA VAL A 698 7.32 -16.16 36.01
C VAL A 698 8.35 -15.33 35.25
N GLY A 699 8.50 -15.66 33.97
CA GLY A 699 9.34 -14.92 33.04
C GLY A 699 8.59 -13.72 32.45
N VAL A 700 9.36 -12.73 31.99
CA VAL A 700 8.86 -11.69 31.08
C VAL A 700 9.15 -12.16 29.66
N LEU A 701 8.21 -11.96 28.74
CA LEU A 701 8.43 -12.09 27.31
C LEU A 701 8.57 -10.69 26.67
N GLU A 702 9.44 -10.57 25.67
CA GLU A 702 9.54 -9.37 24.81
C GLU A 702 9.22 -9.73 23.35
N PRO A 703 8.60 -8.81 22.59
CA PRO A 703 8.35 -9.04 21.16
C PRO A 703 9.67 -9.08 20.41
N VAL A 704 9.89 -10.17 19.69
CA VAL A 704 11.05 -10.40 18.85
C VAL A 704 10.63 -10.30 17.39
N MET A 705 11.46 -9.59 16.63
CA MET A 705 11.28 -9.39 15.20
C MET A 705 12.16 -10.36 14.43
N LEU A 706 11.61 -10.97 13.38
CA LEU A 706 12.41 -11.53 12.30
C LEU A 706 12.89 -10.36 11.43
N VAL A 707 14.19 -10.12 11.47
CA VAL A 707 14.86 -9.03 10.76
C VAL A 707 15.66 -9.61 9.60
N HIS A 708 15.46 -9.09 8.39
CA HIS A 708 16.29 -9.38 7.22
C HIS A 708 17.10 -8.13 6.88
N ILE A 709 18.42 -8.18 7.05
CA ILE A 709 19.33 -7.06 6.79
C ILE A 709 20.19 -7.40 5.57
N SER A 710 19.84 -6.83 4.42
CA SER A 710 20.69 -6.83 3.24
C SER A 710 21.76 -5.75 3.40
N CYS A 711 23.03 -6.12 3.34
CA CYS A 711 24.17 -5.21 3.47
C CYS A 711 25.40 -5.71 2.67
N PRO A 712 26.44 -4.89 2.45
CA PRO A 712 27.64 -5.33 1.73
C PRO A 712 28.44 -6.33 2.57
N GLU A 713 29.03 -7.34 1.92
CA GLU A 713 29.90 -8.38 2.52
C GLU A 713 30.97 -7.78 3.46
N ALA A 714 31.58 -6.66 3.07
CA ALA A 714 32.57 -5.94 3.87
C ALA A 714 32.04 -5.32 5.19
N ALA A 715 30.72 -5.13 5.32
CA ALA A 715 30.06 -4.65 6.53
C ALA A 715 29.34 -5.78 7.30
N ALA A 716 29.05 -6.91 6.67
CA ALA A 716 28.23 -7.99 7.22
C ALA A 716 28.72 -8.49 8.59
N GLY A 717 30.04 -8.67 8.77
CA GLY A 717 30.62 -9.08 10.06
C GLY A 717 30.42 -8.07 11.20
N MET A 718 30.40 -6.76 10.89
CA MET A 718 30.07 -5.72 11.89
C MET A 718 28.59 -5.74 12.25
N VAL A 719 27.71 -5.94 11.25
CA VAL A 719 26.26 -6.04 11.45
C VAL A 719 25.91 -7.27 12.29
N GLN A 720 26.53 -8.43 12.02
CA GLN A 720 26.36 -9.66 12.82
C GLN A 720 26.80 -9.45 14.28
N HIS A 721 27.94 -8.80 14.50
CA HIS A 721 28.42 -8.46 15.84
C HIS A 721 27.43 -7.53 16.58
N ASP A 722 26.90 -6.51 15.91
CA ASP A 722 25.92 -5.60 16.51
C ASP A 722 24.59 -6.29 16.85
N ILE A 723 24.11 -7.20 16.00
CA ILE A 723 22.92 -8.01 16.28
C ILE A 723 23.12 -8.80 17.57
N SER A 724 24.21 -9.57 17.68
CA SER A 724 24.36 -10.52 18.78
C SER A 724 25.01 -9.96 20.05
N SER A 725 25.85 -8.92 19.95
CA SER A 725 26.47 -8.27 21.12
C SER A 725 25.85 -6.93 21.51
N GLY A 726 25.19 -6.23 20.58
CA GLY A 726 24.54 -4.93 20.82
C GLY A 726 23.07 -5.11 21.17
N ALA A 727 22.27 -5.55 20.19
CA ALA A 727 20.83 -5.78 20.38
C ALA A 727 20.52 -7.09 21.14
N GLY A 728 21.48 -8.01 21.22
CA GLY A 728 21.31 -9.31 21.87
C GLY A 728 20.28 -10.19 21.17
N GLY A 729 20.30 -10.19 19.84
CA GLY A 729 19.54 -11.07 18.96
C GLY A 729 20.37 -12.23 18.39
N HIS A 730 19.69 -13.18 17.75
CA HIS A 730 20.29 -14.39 17.20
C HIS A 730 20.22 -14.37 15.68
N VAL A 731 21.38 -14.40 15.02
CA VAL A 731 21.46 -14.64 13.57
C VAL A 731 21.03 -16.08 13.30
N LEU A 732 20.06 -16.26 12.41
CA LEU A 732 19.57 -17.55 11.93
C LEU A 732 20.35 -18.00 10.69
N GLU A 733 20.41 -17.13 9.68
CA GLU A 733 20.96 -17.43 8.36
C GLU A 733 21.75 -16.23 7.82
N ILE A 734 22.69 -16.53 6.92
CA ILE A 734 23.57 -15.56 6.25
C ILE A 734 23.61 -15.96 4.78
N ASN A 735 22.67 -15.41 4.00
CA ASN A 735 22.40 -15.84 2.63
C ASN A 735 23.06 -14.86 1.65
N ASP A 736 23.95 -15.36 0.78
CA ASP A 736 24.61 -14.54 -0.24
C ASP A 736 23.66 -14.31 -1.42
N LYS A 737 23.10 -13.10 -1.53
CA LYS A 737 22.19 -12.74 -2.63
C LYS A 737 22.90 -12.61 -3.97
N SER A 738 24.24 -12.64 -4.00
CA SER A 738 25.03 -12.80 -5.23
C SER A 738 25.39 -14.26 -5.56
N ALA A 739 24.93 -15.23 -4.76
CA ALA A 739 24.97 -16.66 -5.07
C ALA A 739 23.59 -17.17 -5.51
N ASP A 740 22.50 -16.74 -4.85
CA ASP A 740 21.12 -17.05 -5.27
C ASP A 740 20.70 -16.31 -6.55
N SER A 741 21.52 -15.38 -7.05
CA SER A 741 21.39 -14.83 -8.40
C SER A 741 21.81 -15.86 -9.46
N SER A 742 21.08 -16.97 -9.56
CA SER A 742 20.93 -17.72 -10.81
C SER A 742 20.07 -16.88 -11.76
N SER A 743 20.59 -15.73 -12.19
CA SER A 743 19.91 -14.83 -13.12
C SER A 743 19.62 -15.62 -14.39
N ARG A 744 18.34 -15.76 -14.75
CA ARG A 744 17.92 -16.48 -15.97
C ARG A 744 18.48 -15.85 -17.25
N ILE A 745 18.90 -14.60 -17.13
CA ILE A 745 19.46 -13.75 -18.18
C ILE A 745 20.99 -13.70 -17.98
N ASP A 746 21.74 -13.93 -19.05
CA ASP A 746 23.18 -13.68 -19.09
C ASP A 746 23.43 -12.17 -19.28
N ALA A 747 24.23 -11.57 -18.41
CA ALA A 747 24.57 -10.15 -18.49
C ALA A 747 25.35 -9.77 -19.77
N SER A 748 25.91 -10.75 -20.49
CA SER A 748 26.64 -10.55 -21.74
C SER A 748 25.77 -10.58 -23.00
N SER A 749 24.53 -11.10 -22.92
CA SER A 749 23.55 -11.01 -24.01
C SER A 749 22.69 -9.75 -23.94
N ILE A 750 22.66 -9.06 -22.79
CA ILE A 750 21.97 -7.78 -22.62
C ILE A 750 22.65 -6.70 -23.48
N TYR A 751 21.87 -6.08 -24.37
CA TYR A 751 22.27 -4.83 -25.00
C TYR A 751 22.18 -3.66 -24.02
N ALA A 752 23.28 -2.92 -23.88
CA ALA A 752 23.35 -1.71 -23.08
C ALA A 752 24.34 -0.74 -23.73
N PRO A 753 23.89 0.45 -24.20
CA PRO A 753 24.73 1.34 -25.03
C PRO A 753 25.89 1.95 -24.23
N PRO A 754 27.00 2.34 -24.87
CA PRO A 754 28.18 2.89 -24.22
C PRO A 754 27.91 4.27 -23.62
N ASP A 755 28.35 4.49 -22.38
CA ASP A 755 28.43 5.83 -21.81
C ASP A 755 29.69 6.54 -22.36
N PRO A 756 29.67 7.85 -22.65
CA PRO A 756 30.75 8.55 -23.39
C PRO A 756 32.10 8.58 -22.66
N TYR A 757 32.09 8.28 -21.35
CA TYR A 757 33.25 8.31 -20.47
C TYR A 757 34.11 7.03 -20.53
N GLU A 758 33.69 5.96 -21.21
CA GLU A 758 34.49 4.73 -21.36
C GLU A 758 35.66 4.90 -22.34
N THR A 759 36.68 5.65 -21.90
CA THR A 759 38.03 5.51 -22.46
C THR A 759 38.53 4.09 -22.17
N ILE A 760 39.23 3.47 -23.14
CA ILE A 760 39.54 2.03 -23.13
C ILE A 760 40.42 1.63 -21.92
N ALA A 761 39.77 1.21 -20.83
CA ALA A 761 40.37 0.63 -19.65
C ALA A 761 39.87 -0.80 -19.48
N SER A 762 40.63 -1.78 -20.00
CA SER A 762 40.23 -3.19 -19.99
C SER A 762 40.01 -3.71 -18.57
N LEU A 763 38.75 -3.88 -18.15
CA LEU A 763 38.37 -4.39 -16.82
C LEU A 763 38.52 -5.92 -16.66
N ARG A 764 39.51 -6.51 -17.35
CA ARG A 764 40.15 -7.77 -16.91
C ARG A 764 40.96 -7.49 -15.63
N GLY A 765 40.29 -7.39 -14.48
CA GLY A 765 40.99 -7.26 -13.21
C GLY A 765 40.16 -7.18 -11.93
N LYS A 766 38.94 -6.62 -11.97
CA LYS A 766 38.11 -6.47 -10.76
C LYS A 766 36.63 -6.79 -11.00
N LYS A 767 36.28 -8.09 -10.91
CA LYS A 767 34.94 -8.47 -10.47
C LYS A 767 34.78 -8.03 -9.02
N SER A 768 34.20 -6.85 -8.84
CA SER A 768 33.79 -6.31 -7.54
C SER A 768 32.39 -5.71 -7.66
N THR A 769 31.46 -6.50 -8.22
CA THR A 769 30.08 -6.48 -7.70
C THR A 769 30.19 -6.59 -6.18
N ALA A 770 29.82 -5.53 -5.47
CA ALA A 770 29.92 -5.51 -4.02
C ALA A 770 28.88 -6.49 -3.47
N ARG A 771 29.31 -7.71 -3.14
CA ARG A 771 28.41 -8.80 -2.74
C ARG A 771 27.46 -8.33 -1.65
N THR A 772 26.17 -8.54 -1.87
CA THR A 772 25.12 -8.24 -0.92
C THR A 772 24.76 -9.49 -0.15
N VAL A 773 25.01 -9.47 1.15
CA VAL A 773 24.70 -10.55 2.08
C VAL A 773 23.42 -10.17 2.82
N GLU A 774 22.44 -11.05 2.81
CA GLU A 774 21.26 -10.94 3.67
C GLU A 774 21.51 -11.71 4.97
N ILE A 775 21.51 -10.97 6.07
CA ILE A 775 21.57 -11.53 7.42
C ILE A 775 20.13 -11.64 7.92
N VAL A 776 19.66 -12.87 8.13
CA VAL A 776 18.35 -13.16 8.71
C VAL A 776 18.56 -13.39 10.21
N ALA A 777 17.90 -12.62 11.07
CA ALA A 777 18.12 -12.67 12.51
C ALA A 777 16.84 -12.41 13.32
N LYS A 778 16.71 -13.06 14.47
CA LYS A 778 15.70 -12.77 15.49
C LYS A 778 16.23 -11.73 16.46
N VAL A 779 15.61 -10.55 16.54
CA VAL A 779 16.13 -9.42 17.33
C VAL A 779 15.02 -8.77 18.17
N PRO A 780 15.24 -8.48 19.48
CA PRO A 780 14.24 -7.82 20.33
C PRO A 780 13.81 -6.45 19.79
N PHE A 781 12.51 -6.20 19.71
CA PHE A 781 11.98 -5.00 19.07
C PHE A 781 12.49 -3.70 19.71
N LYS A 782 12.65 -3.66 21.03
CA LYS A 782 13.14 -2.48 21.77
C LYS A 782 14.51 -2.00 21.28
N GLU A 783 15.45 -2.92 21.08
CA GLU A 783 16.80 -2.58 20.63
C GLU A 783 16.83 -2.31 19.10
N VAL A 784 15.87 -2.89 18.36
CA VAL A 784 15.63 -2.63 16.93
C VAL A 784 15.10 -1.20 16.65
N LEU A 785 14.38 -0.56 17.59
CA LEU A 785 13.72 0.74 17.39
C LEU A 785 14.61 1.89 16.88
N ASN A 786 15.92 1.83 17.11
CA ASN A 786 16.89 2.83 16.63
C ASN A 786 18.02 2.21 15.77
N PHE A 787 17.86 0.95 15.35
CA PHE A 787 18.96 0.17 14.76
C PHE A 787 19.28 0.59 13.32
N ASP A 788 18.32 1.10 12.54
CA ASP A 788 18.59 1.66 11.20
C ASP A 788 19.58 2.83 11.25
N GLU A 789 19.42 3.75 12.21
CA GLU A 789 20.34 4.88 12.42
C GLU A 789 21.77 4.39 12.70
N HIS A 790 21.90 3.29 13.47
CA HIS A 790 23.18 2.67 13.80
C HIS A 790 23.83 1.95 12.61
N LEU A 791 23.03 1.18 11.85
CA LEU A 791 23.45 0.50 10.63
C LEU A 791 23.91 1.50 9.57
N ARG A 792 23.17 2.61 9.39
CA ARG A 792 23.46 3.66 8.40
C ARG A 792 24.87 4.20 8.53
N GLY A 793 25.36 4.38 9.76
CA GLY A 793 26.75 4.78 10.02
C GLY A 793 27.79 3.72 9.65
N LYS A 794 27.49 2.43 9.85
CA LYS A 794 28.42 1.30 9.64
C LYS A 794 28.44 0.76 8.21
N THR A 795 27.37 0.98 7.45
CA THR A 795 27.19 0.49 6.07
C THR A 795 27.37 1.60 5.03
N GLY A 796 27.61 2.85 5.47
CA GLY A 796 27.60 4.02 4.60
C GLY A 796 26.23 4.29 3.96
N GLY A 797 25.16 3.93 4.67
CA GLY A 797 23.78 3.95 4.18
C GLY A 797 23.43 2.87 3.14
N ARG A 798 24.35 1.95 2.82
CA ARG A 798 24.16 0.92 1.78
C ARG A 798 23.53 -0.37 2.31
N HIS A 799 22.55 -0.25 3.19
CA HIS A 799 21.80 -1.39 3.74
C HIS A 799 20.30 -1.25 3.52
N SER A 800 19.58 -2.34 3.70
CA SER A 800 18.12 -2.31 3.84
C SER A 800 17.70 -3.38 4.83
N MET A 801 16.93 -2.96 5.83
CA MET A 801 16.51 -3.77 6.96
C MET A 801 14.98 -3.85 7.01
N THR A 802 14.41 -4.99 6.61
CA THR A 802 12.99 -5.28 6.89
C THR A 802 12.85 -6.00 8.22
N MET A 803 11.77 -5.72 8.94
CA MET A 803 11.41 -6.42 10.18
C MET A 803 9.95 -6.87 10.12
N ALA A 804 9.68 -8.10 10.54
CA ALA A 804 8.35 -8.64 10.76
C ALA A 804 8.24 -9.15 12.20
N PHE A 805 7.05 -9.12 12.81
CA PHE A 805 6.84 -9.76 14.09
C PHE A 805 6.98 -11.28 13.93
N ASP A 806 7.78 -11.92 14.77
CA ASP A 806 8.04 -13.36 14.75
C ASP A 806 7.39 -14.06 15.95
N SER A 807 7.72 -13.61 17.17
CA SER A 807 7.31 -14.29 18.39
C SER A 807 7.45 -13.39 19.63
N PHE A 808 7.00 -13.91 20.77
CA PHE A 808 7.28 -13.36 22.09
C PHE A 808 8.28 -14.30 22.79
N ASP A 809 9.57 -13.93 22.79
CA ASP A 809 10.63 -14.73 23.43
C ASP A 809 10.90 -14.26 24.86
N ARG A 810 11.43 -15.15 25.70
CA ARG A 810 11.75 -14.83 27.10
C ARG A 810 12.93 -13.86 27.21
N VAL A 811 12.73 -12.77 27.95
CA VAL A 811 13.83 -11.89 28.39
C VAL A 811 14.70 -12.64 29.40
N VAL A 812 16.03 -12.62 29.20
CA VAL A 812 17.00 -13.31 30.05
C VAL A 812 18.19 -12.42 30.46
N GLY A 813 18.92 -12.85 31.49
CA GLY A 813 20.23 -12.31 31.83
C GLY A 813 20.21 -10.84 32.28
N ALA A 814 21.00 -10.00 31.61
CA ALA A 814 21.10 -8.58 31.95
C ALA A 814 19.82 -7.79 31.59
N ARG A 815 19.15 -8.11 30.47
CA ARG A 815 17.88 -7.48 30.09
C ARG A 815 16.78 -7.75 31.12
N GLU A 816 16.70 -8.98 31.64
CA GLU A 816 15.70 -9.36 32.65
C GLU A 816 15.90 -8.63 34.01
N LYS A 817 17.11 -8.15 34.30
CA LYS A 817 17.42 -7.33 35.50
C LYS A 817 17.13 -5.84 35.31
N ALA A 818 16.91 -5.38 34.08
CA ALA A 818 16.55 -4.00 33.75
C ALA A 818 15.03 -3.79 33.57
N LEU A 819 14.22 -4.84 33.83
CA LEU A 819 12.76 -4.87 33.67
C LEU A 819 12.01 -5.24 34.96
#